data_AF-A0A1C7M7Q0-F1
#
_entry.id   AF-A0A1C7M7Q0-F1
#
_cell.length_a   1.000
_cell.length_b   1.000
_cell.length_c   1.000
_cell.angle_alpha   90.00
_cell.angle_beta   90.00
_cell.angle_gamma   90.00
#
_symmetry.space_group_name_H-M   'P 1'
#
loop_
_entity.id
_entity.type
_entity.pdbx_description
1 polymer ?
#
loop_
_entity_poly.entity_id
_entity_poly.type
_entity_poly.pdbx_seq_one_letter_code
_entity_poly.pdbx_strand_id
1 'polypeptide(L)'
;MHNPKPLVLLLCLEFHQGTFDKLNSPLLSALRAKADVQRVTSSSDILQRLSQNPAPKAVLAMDPAVTERRNSKVLKKLVQYVKSGGTIIFACQFSSFVVWSKMDTMFKKFWNLPWSYSTYHGDTFLLNKEIVGLDIQDLAPEYSTKAVHLKDVAMSATVYVPIVEDESADEYDDFDYPTVTKVSETPVAFTSVGKGRLGYVGDVNCEDGSTNLVVSMCLSALADSRSSSSHAAGSAGPSIGRRITPQKPVVLLLSLLKEPWTEDSYSQLYSGLRKNAIFHEAKDVRAANKLLSATPPPDAVLVTDAAIQEQKHSVLLTRLTEYMRSGGRVILGVQFSNGFQYNAAFFQRWGVTWNAGSYHRTTFVLNPSGVPAPLSAQALFPSYSMKTLHLKDVPQEAAVYVPTVRSHVESHVFAPAPITGAGLQEYPAVFARVGDGFLGYVGDVNGEQQTIRLLIEMCGVEVKPGDLGYQRFTRSVSFSPAGRMEPEVEEIPEMPLPIRRPREYEVKARAADRIIKREASRASAEKLKEEGNGFFKQDEYLKAAETYRAAAFLDGPRPVYMSNLAAALLKLEMWNLLKRTTRALRYDAKHVKARYRRAVARKHLGEYDAALKDLHVILQMDPANGTARAELSEVVTFAAVKLRIRLIMTSMTAPPSSLWDRSRMTTNMKEINSVQVLQP
;
A
#
# COMPACT_ATOMS: atom_id res chain seq x y z
N MET A 1 -14.17 2.02 -55.39
CA MET A 1 -13.44 0.81 -54.93
C MET A 1 -13.02 1.05 -53.49
N HIS A 2 -13.15 0.09 -52.57
CA HIS A 2 -12.53 0.23 -51.26
C HIS A 2 -11.02 0.01 -51.40
N ASN A 3 -10.20 0.93 -50.87
CA ASN A 3 -8.80 0.60 -50.61
C ASN A 3 -8.76 -0.54 -49.58
N PRO A 4 -7.89 -1.56 -49.76
CA PRO A 4 -7.71 -2.59 -48.74
C PRO A 4 -7.20 -1.94 -47.46
N LYS A 5 -7.76 -2.33 -46.30
CA LYS A 5 -7.30 -1.79 -45.02
C LYS A 5 -5.81 -2.12 -44.81
N PRO A 6 -5.00 -1.20 -44.25
CA PRO A 6 -3.61 -1.49 -43.93
C PRO A 6 -3.53 -2.62 -42.91
N LEU A 7 -2.61 -3.57 -43.11
CA LEU A 7 -2.35 -4.66 -42.17
C LEU A 7 -1.51 -4.18 -40.98
N VAL A 8 -1.99 -4.39 -39.76
CA VAL A 8 -1.29 -4.18 -38.50
C VAL A 8 -1.13 -5.53 -37.79
N LEU A 9 0.11 -5.87 -37.42
CA LEU A 9 0.40 -7.10 -36.67
C LEU A 9 0.53 -6.82 -35.17
N LEU A 10 -0.15 -7.61 -34.34
CA LEU A 10 0.00 -7.56 -32.89
C LEU A 10 0.93 -8.70 -32.44
N LEU A 11 2.05 -8.38 -31.79
CA LEU A 11 2.95 -9.39 -31.25
C LEU A 11 2.53 -9.72 -29.82
N CYS A 12 2.10 -10.97 -29.59
CA CYS A 12 1.65 -11.48 -28.29
C CYS A 12 2.29 -12.85 -28.04
N LEU A 13 3.59 -12.86 -27.76
CA LEU A 13 4.44 -14.03 -27.61
C LEU A 13 4.37 -14.70 -26.22
N GLU A 14 3.74 -14.07 -25.23
CA GLU A 14 3.72 -14.56 -23.84
C GLU A 14 2.35 -14.50 -23.14
N PHE A 15 1.52 -13.47 -23.39
CA PHE A 15 0.23 -13.34 -22.70
C PHE A 15 -0.93 -14.10 -23.36
N HIS A 16 -1.69 -14.85 -22.56
CA HIS A 16 -2.89 -15.58 -23.00
C HIS A 16 -4.11 -14.65 -23.14
N GLN A 17 -4.97 -14.98 -24.12
CA GLN A 17 -6.03 -14.12 -24.68
C GLN A 17 -6.97 -13.46 -23.64
N GLY A 18 -7.53 -14.24 -22.70
CA GLY A 18 -8.76 -13.87 -21.98
C GLY A 18 -8.72 -12.61 -21.10
N THR A 19 -7.56 -12.28 -20.53
CA THR A 19 -7.36 -11.03 -19.75
C THR A 19 -6.81 -9.91 -20.64
N PHE A 20 -5.90 -10.27 -21.55
CA PHE A 20 -5.20 -9.36 -22.45
C PHE A 20 -6.16 -8.63 -23.41
N ASP A 21 -7.13 -9.33 -23.99
CA ASP A 21 -8.12 -8.73 -24.90
C ASP A 21 -9.10 -7.79 -24.18
N LYS A 22 -9.32 -7.96 -22.87
CA LYS A 22 -10.17 -7.07 -22.06
C LYS A 22 -9.48 -5.75 -21.75
N LEU A 23 -8.22 -5.81 -21.29
CA LEU A 23 -7.43 -4.61 -20.96
C LEU A 23 -7.23 -3.72 -22.19
N ASN A 24 -6.95 -4.31 -23.35
CA ASN A 24 -6.69 -3.56 -24.59
C ASN A 24 -7.94 -3.32 -25.45
N SER A 25 -9.15 -3.58 -24.93
CA SER A 25 -10.38 -3.60 -25.75
C SER A 25 -10.66 -2.29 -26.51
N PRO A 26 -10.48 -1.08 -25.95
CA PRO A 26 -10.67 0.19 -26.70
C PRO A 26 -9.71 0.30 -27.89
N LEU A 27 -8.41 0.12 -27.64
CA LEU A 27 -7.36 0.14 -28.67
C LEU A 27 -7.58 -0.90 -29.77
N LEU A 28 -7.92 -2.13 -29.40
CA LEU A 28 -8.20 -3.20 -30.36
C LEU A 28 -9.45 -2.92 -31.20
N SER A 29 -10.44 -2.19 -30.67
CA SER A 29 -11.61 -1.74 -31.42
C SER A 29 -11.23 -0.63 -32.42
N ALA A 30 -10.53 0.42 -31.94
CA ALA A 30 -10.11 1.55 -32.75
C ALA A 30 -9.16 1.15 -33.90
N LEU A 31 -8.22 0.24 -33.64
CA LEU A 31 -7.36 -0.33 -34.68
C LEU A 31 -8.18 -1.13 -35.71
N ARG A 32 -9.11 -2.01 -35.30
CA ARG A 32 -9.96 -2.78 -36.24
C ARG A 32 -10.90 -1.90 -37.07
N ALA A 33 -11.26 -0.72 -36.58
CA ALA A 33 -12.01 0.27 -37.37
C ALA A 33 -11.16 0.79 -38.54
N LYS A 34 -9.91 1.21 -38.31
CA LYS A 34 -9.03 1.83 -39.33
C LYS A 34 -8.14 0.83 -40.12
N ALA A 35 -7.87 -0.36 -39.61
CA ALA A 35 -6.90 -1.35 -40.14
C ALA A 35 -7.46 -2.79 -40.19
N ASP A 36 -6.76 -3.68 -40.89
CA ASP A 36 -6.85 -5.13 -40.65
C ASP A 36 -5.85 -5.51 -39.54
N VAL A 37 -6.28 -6.26 -38.53
CA VAL A 37 -5.54 -6.41 -37.27
C VAL A 37 -5.38 -7.88 -36.93
N GLN A 38 -4.17 -8.41 -37.15
CA GLN A 38 -3.88 -9.84 -37.00
C GLN A 38 -2.90 -10.07 -35.84
N ARG A 39 -3.28 -10.92 -34.88
CA ARG A 39 -2.43 -11.31 -33.75
C ARG A 39 -1.48 -12.44 -34.15
N VAL A 40 -0.24 -12.36 -33.66
CA VAL A 40 0.83 -13.33 -33.91
C VAL A 40 1.42 -13.78 -32.58
N THR A 41 1.34 -15.09 -32.29
CA THR A 41 1.73 -15.67 -30.99
C THR A 41 2.94 -16.60 -31.05
N SER A 42 3.49 -16.84 -32.24
CA SER A 42 4.70 -17.66 -32.44
C SER A 42 5.79 -16.90 -33.17
N SER A 43 7.03 -17.05 -32.70
CA SER A 43 8.23 -16.49 -33.31
C SER A 43 8.45 -16.97 -34.75
N SER A 44 7.92 -18.14 -35.14
CA SER A 44 7.96 -18.63 -36.52
C SER A 44 7.01 -17.83 -37.43
N ASP A 45 5.77 -17.64 -37.00
CA ASP A 45 4.73 -16.92 -37.74
C ASP A 45 5.09 -15.42 -37.89
N ILE A 46 5.71 -14.81 -36.87
CA ILE A 46 6.23 -13.44 -36.98
C ILE A 46 7.31 -13.34 -38.07
N LEU A 47 8.28 -14.27 -38.10
CA LEU A 47 9.34 -14.27 -39.12
C LEU A 47 8.79 -14.50 -40.53
N GLN A 48 7.73 -15.30 -40.66
CA GLN A 48 7.01 -15.53 -41.92
C GLN A 48 6.28 -14.26 -42.38
N ARG A 49 5.44 -13.65 -41.53
CA ARG A 49 4.64 -12.46 -41.86
C ARG A 49 5.48 -11.23 -42.16
N LEU A 50 6.57 -11.01 -41.41
CA LEU A 50 7.55 -9.94 -41.71
C LEU A 50 8.38 -10.22 -43.00
N SER A 51 8.12 -11.32 -43.69
CA SER A 51 8.73 -11.67 -44.99
C SER A 51 7.70 -11.76 -46.12
N GLN A 52 6.42 -11.47 -45.86
CA GLN A 52 5.38 -11.38 -46.88
C GLN A 52 5.43 -10.02 -47.62
N ASN A 53 4.86 -9.99 -48.83
CA ASN A 53 4.73 -8.79 -49.65
C ASN A 53 3.26 -8.69 -50.13
N PRO A 54 2.51 -7.61 -49.83
CA PRO A 54 2.91 -6.43 -49.05
C PRO A 54 3.29 -6.78 -47.61
N ALA A 55 4.32 -6.10 -47.10
CA ALA A 55 4.66 -6.12 -45.69
C ALA A 55 3.57 -5.39 -44.87
N PRO A 56 3.40 -5.69 -43.57
CA PRO A 56 2.45 -4.96 -42.73
C PRO A 56 2.80 -3.46 -42.66
N LYS A 57 1.79 -2.59 -42.59
CA LYS A 57 1.95 -1.13 -42.43
C LYS A 57 2.56 -0.78 -41.07
N ALA A 58 2.15 -1.48 -40.02
CA ALA A 58 2.74 -1.35 -38.69
C ALA A 58 2.75 -2.67 -37.91
N VAL A 59 3.59 -2.70 -36.87
CA VAL A 59 3.72 -3.81 -35.92
C VAL A 59 3.62 -3.24 -34.50
N LEU A 60 2.65 -3.69 -33.73
CA LEU A 60 2.49 -3.35 -32.32
C LEU A 60 3.10 -4.47 -31.47
N ALA A 61 4.26 -4.20 -30.86
CA ALA A 61 4.89 -5.07 -29.88
C ALA A 61 4.24 -4.83 -28.52
N MET A 62 3.27 -5.70 -28.17
CA MET A 62 2.41 -5.52 -26.99
C MET A 62 2.91 -6.26 -25.73
N ASP A 63 4.00 -7.03 -25.82
CA ASP A 63 4.54 -7.78 -24.68
C ASP A 63 6.08 -7.81 -24.68
N PRO A 64 6.72 -7.98 -23.50
CA PRO A 64 8.17 -7.83 -23.38
C PRO A 64 8.94 -9.02 -23.96
N ALA A 65 8.26 -10.11 -24.32
CA ALA A 65 8.88 -11.34 -24.80
C ALA A 65 9.60 -11.14 -26.15
N VAL A 66 9.28 -10.08 -26.89
CA VAL A 66 10.06 -9.62 -28.07
C VAL A 66 11.53 -9.30 -27.72
N THR A 67 11.82 -8.90 -26.48
CA THR A 67 13.19 -8.60 -26.00
C THR A 67 13.98 -9.85 -25.61
N GLU A 68 13.32 -11.01 -25.47
CA GLU A 68 13.97 -12.21 -24.91
C GLU A 68 15.00 -12.83 -25.84
N ARG A 69 16.03 -13.45 -25.25
CA ARG A 69 17.12 -14.08 -26.02
C ARG A 69 16.61 -15.14 -27.00
N ARG A 70 15.56 -15.89 -26.64
CA ARG A 70 14.85 -16.85 -27.53
C ARG A 70 14.29 -16.19 -28.80
N ASN A 71 13.86 -14.93 -28.69
CA ASN A 71 13.24 -14.14 -29.75
C ASN A 71 14.21 -13.14 -30.42
N SER A 72 15.50 -13.20 -30.13
CA SER A 72 16.53 -12.34 -30.75
C SER A 72 16.57 -12.42 -32.29
N LYS A 73 16.09 -13.51 -32.92
CA LYS A 73 15.87 -13.58 -34.38
C LYS A 73 14.72 -12.68 -34.83
N VAL A 74 13.61 -12.65 -34.09
CA VAL A 74 12.45 -11.77 -34.33
C VAL A 74 12.88 -10.31 -34.19
N LEU A 75 13.57 -9.95 -33.11
CA LEU A 75 14.04 -8.57 -32.90
C LEU A 75 14.97 -8.09 -34.03
N LYS A 76 15.90 -8.92 -34.51
CA LYS A 76 16.73 -8.60 -35.70
C LYS A 76 15.89 -8.40 -36.97
N LYS A 77 14.86 -9.23 -37.19
CA LYS A 77 13.95 -9.12 -38.34
C LYS A 77 13.07 -7.86 -38.25
N LEU A 78 12.65 -7.46 -37.05
CA LEU A 78 11.93 -6.20 -36.81
C LEU A 78 12.80 -4.98 -37.13
N VAL A 79 14.08 -4.98 -36.72
CA VAL A 79 15.05 -3.93 -37.10
C VAL A 79 15.23 -3.83 -38.62
N GLN A 80 15.26 -4.98 -39.33
CA GLN A 80 15.29 -4.99 -40.79
C GLN A 80 14.00 -4.41 -41.40
N TYR A 81 12.83 -4.88 -40.95
CA TYR A 81 11.51 -4.43 -41.41
C TYR A 81 11.34 -2.91 -41.28
N VAL A 82 11.69 -2.33 -40.13
CA VAL A 82 11.62 -0.86 -39.92
C VAL A 82 12.64 -0.14 -40.81
N LYS A 83 13.90 -0.60 -40.87
CA LYS A 83 14.91 0.03 -41.75
C LYS A 83 14.50 0.03 -43.23
N SER A 84 13.70 -0.95 -43.65
CA SER A 84 13.11 -1.03 -45.00
C SER A 84 11.88 -0.13 -45.24
N GLY A 85 11.29 0.48 -44.21
CA GLY A 85 10.12 1.37 -44.33
C GLY A 85 8.93 1.04 -43.42
N GLY A 86 9.01 -0.02 -42.61
CA GLY A 86 7.96 -0.40 -41.66
C GLY A 86 7.89 0.49 -40.41
N THR A 87 6.78 0.43 -39.69
CA THR A 87 6.61 1.09 -38.38
C THR A 87 6.52 0.04 -37.27
N ILE A 88 7.28 0.21 -36.18
CA ILE A 88 7.10 -0.59 -34.96
C ILE A 88 6.76 0.30 -33.77
N ILE A 89 5.75 -0.08 -32.99
CA ILE A 89 5.38 0.59 -31.74
C ILE A 89 5.55 -0.38 -30.57
N PHE A 90 6.17 0.06 -29.50
CA PHE A 90 6.27 -0.67 -28.22
C PHE A 90 5.32 -0.04 -27.20
N ALA A 91 4.31 -0.78 -26.73
CA ALA A 91 3.24 -0.23 -25.88
C ALA A 91 2.50 -1.32 -25.09
N CYS A 92 1.49 -0.92 -24.32
CA CYS A 92 0.59 -1.82 -23.58
C CYS A 92 1.37 -2.69 -22.59
N GLN A 93 1.19 -4.01 -22.62
CA GLN A 93 1.87 -4.90 -21.67
C GLN A 93 3.39 -5.02 -21.94
N PHE A 94 3.93 -4.38 -22.99
CA PHE A 94 5.37 -4.14 -23.12
C PHE A 94 5.86 -3.16 -22.04
N SER A 95 5.31 -1.94 -21.96
CA SER A 95 5.70 -0.93 -20.97
C SER A 95 5.46 -1.42 -19.55
N SER A 96 4.33 -2.10 -19.29
CA SER A 96 3.99 -2.64 -17.97
C SER A 96 4.97 -3.71 -17.43
N PHE A 97 5.63 -4.49 -18.30
CA PHE A 97 6.37 -5.70 -17.87
C PHE A 97 7.77 -5.87 -18.48
N VAL A 98 8.27 -4.94 -19.29
CA VAL A 98 9.63 -5.04 -19.85
C VAL A 98 10.69 -4.78 -18.78
N VAL A 99 11.63 -5.71 -18.64
CA VAL A 99 12.82 -5.52 -17.83
C VAL A 99 13.65 -4.37 -18.42
N TRP A 100 13.80 -3.27 -17.68
CA TRP A 100 14.38 -2.02 -18.20
C TRP A 100 15.76 -2.21 -18.85
N SER A 101 16.63 -3.03 -18.27
CA SER A 101 17.95 -3.34 -18.87
C SER A 101 17.88 -4.09 -20.21
N LYS A 102 16.78 -4.81 -20.50
CA LYS A 102 16.49 -5.40 -21.81
C LYS A 102 15.93 -4.34 -22.78
N MET A 103 15.11 -3.40 -22.32
CA MET A 103 14.61 -2.26 -23.10
C MET A 103 15.76 -1.33 -23.52
N ASP A 104 16.63 -0.93 -22.59
CA ASP A 104 17.89 -0.21 -22.84
C ASP A 104 18.79 -0.96 -23.83
N THR A 105 19.01 -2.26 -23.60
CA THR A 105 19.81 -3.10 -24.50
C THR A 105 19.19 -3.18 -25.90
N MET A 106 17.86 -3.20 -25.99
CA MET A 106 17.13 -3.20 -27.26
C MET A 106 17.34 -1.88 -28.00
N PHE A 107 17.05 -0.73 -27.38
CA PHE A 107 17.21 0.58 -28.02
C PHE A 107 18.68 0.85 -28.40
N LYS A 108 19.61 0.66 -27.46
CA LYS A 108 21.02 1.00 -27.67
C LYS A 108 21.75 0.04 -28.60
N LYS A 109 21.48 -1.28 -28.55
CA LYS A 109 22.24 -2.29 -29.33
C LYS A 109 21.54 -2.88 -30.55
N PHE A 110 20.21 -2.80 -30.64
CA PHE A 110 19.47 -3.30 -31.81
C PHE A 110 18.94 -2.15 -32.68
N TRP A 111 18.40 -1.09 -32.05
CA TRP A 111 17.87 0.07 -32.77
C TRP A 111 18.92 1.17 -33.03
N ASN A 112 20.01 1.20 -32.26
CA ASN A 112 21.04 2.25 -32.26
C ASN A 112 20.43 3.63 -31.92
N LEU A 113 19.56 3.67 -30.92
CA LEU A 113 19.01 4.88 -30.33
C LEU A 113 19.67 5.11 -28.95
N PRO A 114 19.95 6.36 -28.56
CA PRO A 114 20.52 6.67 -27.24
C PRO A 114 19.55 6.39 -26.09
N TRP A 115 18.24 6.28 -26.39
CA TRP A 115 17.13 6.16 -25.46
C TRP A 115 17.40 5.20 -24.29
N SER A 116 17.18 5.71 -23.08
CA SER A 116 17.26 4.96 -21.83
C SER A 116 15.91 4.99 -21.12
N TYR A 117 15.59 3.95 -20.34
CA TYR A 117 14.61 4.07 -19.26
C TYR A 117 15.00 5.24 -18.32
N SER A 118 14.01 6.01 -17.88
CA SER A 118 14.19 7.14 -16.96
C SER A 118 13.58 6.85 -15.60
N THR A 119 12.32 7.24 -15.40
CA THR A 119 11.54 7.09 -14.16
C THR A 119 10.25 6.29 -14.43
N TYR A 120 9.53 5.97 -13.36
CA TYR A 120 8.16 5.47 -13.43
C TYR A 120 7.30 6.27 -12.46
N HIS A 121 6.50 7.19 -12.99
CA HIS A 121 5.58 8.03 -12.23
C HIS A 121 4.29 8.26 -13.03
N GLY A 122 3.48 9.24 -12.63
CA GLY A 122 2.30 9.64 -13.37
C GLY A 122 2.01 11.11 -13.13
N ASP A 123 1.76 11.82 -14.22
CA ASP A 123 1.77 13.28 -14.31
C ASP A 123 1.01 13.70 -15.60
N THR A 124 0.84 15.01 -15.82
CA THR A 124 0.16 15.56 -17.01
C THR A 124 1.14 16.22 -17.96
N PHE A 125 1.08 15.81 -19.24
CA PHE A 125 2.02 16.21 -20.28
C PHE A 125 1.33 16.95 -21.43
N LEU A 126 1.95 18.01 -21.94
CA LEU A 126 1.50 18.78 -23.11
C LEU A 126 1.97 18.13 -24.42
N LEU A 127 1.13 18.22 -25.45
CA LEU A 127 1.43 17.75 -26.80
C LEU A 127 2.55 18.59 -27.44
N ASN A 128 3.65 17.92 -27.81
CA ASN A 128 4.79 18.59 -28.43
C ASN A 128 4.48 19.00 -29.87
N LYS A 129 4.48 20.31 -30.16
CA LYS A 129 4.36 20.84 -31.53
C LYS A 129 5.61 20.66 -32.38
N GLU A 130 6.76 20.33 -31.78
CA GLU A 130 8.05 20.11 -32.47
C GLU A 130 8.32 18.65 -32.88
N ILE A 131 7.40 17.71 -32.64
CA ILE A 131 7.59 16.29 -33.00
C ILE A 131 7.73 16.12 -34.52
N VAL A 132 8.82 15.49 -34.98
CA VAL A 132 9.09 15.32 -36.41
C VAL A 132 8.49 14.02 -36.94
N GLY A 133 7.44 14.17 -37.74
CA GLY A 133 6.95 13.10 -38.61
C GLY A 133 6.08 12.05 -37.91
N LEU A 134 5.32 12.49 -36.90
CA LEU A 134 4.06 11.93 -36.42
C LEU A 134 2.95 12.94 -36.78
N ASP A 135 1.73 12.47 -37.06
CA ASP A 135 0.57 13.38 -37.19
C ASP A 135 -0.05 13.63 -35.81
N ILE A 136 -0.23 14.89 -35.46
CA ILE A 136 -0.67 15.34 -34.14
C ILE A 136 -2.08 15.95 -34.11
N GLN A 137 -2.77 16.08 -35.25
CA GLN A 137 -4.09 16.74 -35.31
C GLN A 137 -5.18 16.00 -34.51
N ASP A 138 -5.14 14.66 -34.52
CA ASP A 138 -6.06 13.77 -33.78
C ASP A 138 -5.61 13.50 -32.32
N LEU A 139 -4.54 14.14 -31.82
CA LEU A 139 -4.00 13.91 -30.48
C LEU A 139 -4.50 14.94 -29.46
N ALA A 140 -4.66 14.50 -28.21
CA ALA A 140 -5.10 15.37 -27.13
C ALA A 140 -4.01 16.41 -26.79
N PRO A 141 -4.36 17.69 -26.52
CA PRO A 141 -3.38 18.73 -26.18
C PRO A 141 -2.70 18.46 -24.83
N GLU A 142 -3.42 17.81 -23.92
CA GLU A 142 -2.94 17.29 -22.64
C GLU A 142 -3.09 15.76 -22.60
N TYR A 143 -2.15 15.10 -21.96
CA TYR A 143 -2.13 13.66 -21.74
C TYR A 143 -1.65 13.40 -20.32
N SER A 144 -2.61 13.26 -19.41
CA SER A 144 -2.34 12.74 -18.06
C SER A 144 -2.24 11.23 -18.13
N THR A 145 -1.14 10.66 -17.64
CA THR A 145 -0.99 9.20 -17.59
C THR A 145 0.05 8.71 -16.59
N LYS A 146 -0.05 7.44 -16.18
CA LYS A 146 0.99 6.76 -15.40
C LYS A 146 1.89 5.91 -16.30
N ALA A 147 3.14 6.34 -16.49
CA ALA A 147 4.02 5.81 -17.52
C ALA A 147 5.42 5.42 -17.02
N VAL A 148 6.05 4.52 -17.77
CA VAL A 148 7.49 4.24 -17.76
C VAL A 148 8.13 5.23 -18.74
N HIS A 149 8.94 6.17 -18.25
CA HIS A 149 9.47 7.26 -19.07
C HIS A 149 10.76 6.88 -19.79
N LEU A 150 10.99 7.51 -20.95
CA LEU A 150 12.26 7.49 -21.67
C LEU A 150 13.00 8.83 -21.48
N LYS A 151 14.31 8.74 -21.21
CA LYS A 151 15.26 9.85 -21.31
C LYS A 151 16.23 9.62 -22.47
N ASP A 152 17.08 10.62 -22.72
CA ASP A 152 17.95 10.69 -23.90
C ASP A 152 17.17 10.72 -25.24
N VAL A 153 15.90 11.14 -25.19
CA VAL A 153 15.04 11.37 -26.35
C VAL A 153 15.24 12.81 -26.82
N ALA A 154 15.57 13.01 -28.10
CA ALA A 154 15.67 14.36 -28.68
C ALA A 154 14.27 15.00 -28.79
N MET A 155 14.17 16.32 -28.69
CA MET A 155 12.88 17.04 -28.73
C MET A 155 12.03 16.68 -29.97
N SER A 156 12.67 16.61 -31.14
CA SER A 156 12.07 16.19 -32.41
C SER A 156 11.61 14.73 -32.46
N ALA A 157 11.83 13.97 -31.39
CA ALA A 157 11.38 12.59 -31.19
C ALA A 157 10.52 12.41 -29.93
N THR A 158 10.24 13.47 -29.17
CA THR A 158 9.35 13.49 -28.00
C THR A 158 7.95 13.89 -28.44
N VAL A 159 6.92 13.11 -28.11
CA VAL A 159 5.52 13.44 -28.47
C VAL A 159 4.82 14.25 -27.38
N TYR A 160 5.14 13.99 -26.12
CA TYR A 160 4.54 14.68 -24.97
C TYR A 160 5.63 15.19 -24.01
N VAL A 161 5.54 16.46 -23.62
CA VAL A 161 6.48 17.19 -22.73
C VAL A 161 5.81 17.46 -21.38
N PRO A 162 6.52 17.52 -20.24
CA PRO A 162 5.88 17.88 -18.98
C PRO A 162 5.32 19.31 -19.03
N ILE A 163 4.22 19.55 -18.29
CA ILE A 163 3.78 20.93 -18.01
C ILE A 163 4.87 21.62 -17.19
N VAL A 164 5.15 22.89 -17.50
CA VAL A 164 5.93 23.79 -16.66
C VAL A 164 5.06 25.01 -16.43
N GLU A 165 4.62 25.22 -15.19
CA GLU A 165 3.87 26.41 -14.80
C GLU A 165 4.86 27.57 -14.57
N ASP A 166 4.53 28.75 -15.08
CA ASP A 166 5.37 29.94 -15.00
C ASP A 166 4.85 30.86 -13.89
N GLU A 167 5.55 30.93 -12.76
CA GLU A 167 5.19 31.77 -11.61
C GLU A 167 5.58 33.27 -11.79
N SER A 168 5.86 33.74 -13.02
CA SER A 168 6.44 35.08 -13.26
C SER A 168 5.65 36.04 -14.17
N ALA A 169 4.36 35.79 -14.41
CA ALA A 169 3.50 36.63 -15.24
C ALA A 169 2.35 37.34 -14.47
N ASP A 170 2.66 38.51 -13.89
CA ASP A 170 1.62 39.51 -13.52
C ASP A 170 1.10 40.24 -14.77
N GLU A 171 -0.22 40.37 -14.87
CA GLU A 171 -1.05 41.24 -15.76
C GLU A 171 -0.48 41.79 -17.10
N TYR A 172 -1.17 41.42 -18.20
CA TYR A 172 -1.17 42.01 -19.55
C TYR A 172 0.11 41.92 -20.42
N ASP A 173 0.14 40.93 -21.33
CA ASP A 173 -0.03 41.24 -22.77
C ASP A 173 -0.68 40.05 -23.52
N ASP A 174 -1.12 40.26 -24.77
CA ASP A 174 -1.96 39.34 -25.54
C ASP A 174 -1.16 38.52 -26.59
N PHE A 175 -1.35 37.19 -26.61
CA PHE A 175 -0.72 36.19 -27.50
C PHE A 175 0.83 36.19 -27.66
N ASP A 176 1.52 35.32 -26.90
CA ASP A 176 2.44 34.35 -27.52
C ASP A 176 2.54 33.04 -26.73
N TYR A 177 3.08 31.97 -27.34
CA TYR A 177 3.13 30.62 -26.77
C TYR A 177 4.37 30.38 -25.87
N PRO A 178 4.25 29.57 -24.80
CA PRO A 178 5.38 29.22 -23.93
C PRO A 178 6.47 28.43 -24.69
N THR A 179 7.70 28.93 -24.63
CA THR A 179 8.82 28.45 -25.46
C THR A 179 9.48 27.20 -24.87
N VAL A 180 9.14 26.03 -25.41
CA VAL A 180 9.59 24.71 -24.90
C VAL A 180 11.13 24.57 -24.97
N THR A 181 11.81 24.59 -23.83
CA THR A 181 13.27 24.44 -23.77
C THR A 181 13.72 23.30 -22.85
N LYS A 182 13.99 22.13 -23.48
CA LYS A 182 14.58 20.89 -22.94
C LYS A 182 13.73 20.06 -21.97
N VAL A 183 12.97 19.15 -22.58
CA VAL A 183 12.51 17.89 -21.96
C VAL A 183 13.68 17.11 -21.36
N SER A 184 13.52 16.67 -20.11
CA SER A 184 14.41 15.72 -19.43
C SER A 184 14.02 14.26 -19.73
N GLU A 185 12.73 13.97 -19.72
CA GLU A 185 12.13 12.66 -19.98
C GLU A 185 10.73 12.77 -20.57
N THR A 186 10.27 11.74 -21.28
CA THR A 186 8.92 11.70 -21.87
C THR A 186 8.24 10.34 -21.67
N PRO A 187 6.91 10.32 -21.43
CA PRO A 187 6.13 9.07 -21.48
C PRO A 187 6.04 8.50 -22.91
N VAL A 188 6.29 9.29 -23.95
CA VAL A 188 5.96 8.94 -25.34
C VAL A 188 7.01 9.46 -26.32
N ALA A 189 7.64 8.54 -27.04
CA ALA A 189 8.67 8.86 -28.03
C ALA A 189 8.35 8.25 -29.41
N PHE A 190 8.67 8.97 -30.48
CA PHE A 190 8.48 8.52 -31.86
C PHE A 190 9.63 9.04 -32.74
N THR A 191 10.30 8.17 -33.51
CA THR A 191 11.49 8.58 -34.27
C THR A 191 11.70 7.79 -35.56
N SER A 192 12.66 8.24 -36.37
CA SER A 192 13.05 7.63 -37.63
C SER A 192 14.15 6.60 -37.45
N VAL A 193 14.00 5.41 -38.04
CA VAL A 193 15.07 4.38 -38.07
C VAL A 193 15.19 3.80 -39.48
N GLY A 194 16.22 4.24 -40.22
CA GLY A 194 16.33 3.95 -41.64
C GLY A 194 15.19 4.64 -42.42
N LYS A 195 14.46 3.90 -43.24
CA LYS A 195 13.29 4.42 -43.98
C LYS A 195 11.97 4.40 -43.19
N GLY A 196 11.94 3.76 -42.02
CA GLY A 196 10.72 3.55 -41.23
C GLY A 196 10.70 4.32 -39.91
N ARG A 197 9.73 3.99 -39.06
CA ARG A 197 9.50 4.64 -37.77
C ARG A 197 9.57 3.64 -36.60
N LEU A 198 10.02 4.13 -35.45
CA LEU A 198 9.93 3.44 -34.17
C LEU A 198 9.21 4.33 -33.17
N GLY A 199 8.20 3.79 -32.50
CA GLY A 199 7.46 4.42 -31.41
C GLY A 199 7.56 3.67 -30.09
N TYR A 200 7.41 4.41 -29.01
CA TYR A 200 7.30 3.91 -27.64
C TYR A 200 6.21 4.68 -26.90
N VAL A 201 5.31 3.97 -26.22
CA VAL A 201 4.28 4.52 -25.33
C VAL A 201 4.46 3.86 -23.96
N GLY A 202 4.79 4.68 -22.97
CA GLY A 202 5.18 4.23 -21.63
C GLY A 202 4.02 3.94 -20.67
N ASP A 203 2.79 4.36 -21.00
CA ASP A 203 1.58 4.08 -20.23
C ASP A 203 1.48 2.59 -19.86
N VAL A 204 1.23 2.31 -18.58
CA VAL A 204 1.08 0.94 -18.04
C VAL A 204 -0.36 0.57 -17.68
N ASN A 205 -1.28 1.54 -17.72
CA ASN A 205 -2.70 1.42 -17.38
C ASN A 205 -3.60 1.24 -18.62
N CYS A 206 -3.13 1.63 -19.82
CA CYS A 206 -3.89 1.64 -21.08
C CYS A 206 -5.08 2.60 -21.08
N GLU A 207 -4.81 3.86 -20.68
CA GLU A 207 -5.80 4.93 -20.55
C GLU A 207 -6.27 5.47 -21.92
N ASP A 208 -7.43 6.15 -21.95
CA ASP A 208 -8.13 6.46 -23.22
C ASP A 208 -7.30 7.30 -24.20
N GLY A 209 -6.49 8.25 -23.71
CA GLY A 209 -5.59 9.06 -24.54
C GLY A 209 -4.56 8.21 -25.32
N SER A 210 -4.12 7.09 -24.74
CA SER A 210 -3.19 6.15 -25.35
C SER A 210 -3.77 5.42 -26.56
N THR A 211 -5.10 5.31 -26.65
CA THR A 211 -5.77 4.65 -27.78
C THR A 211 -5.59 5.44 -29.08
N ASN A 212 -5.92 6.73 -29.09
CA ASN A 212 -5.74 7.57 -30.28
C ASN A 212 -4.26 7.72 -30.64
N LEU A 213 -3.40 7.87 -29.63
CA LEU A 213 -1.96 7.95 -29.78
C LEU A 213 -1.36 6.75 -30.54
N VAL A 214 -1.61 5.52 -30.07
CA VAL A 214 -1.08 4.31 -30.72
C VAL A 214 -1.68 4.11 -32.12
N VAL A 215 -2.96 4.45 -32.32
CA VAL A 215 -3.63 4.40 -33.62
C VAL A 215 -2.98 5.36 -34.63
N SER A 216 -2.71 6.61 -34.24
CA SER A 216 -2.01 7.59 -35.09
C SER A 216 -0.58 7.14 -35.39
N MET A 217 0.19 6.76 -34.37
CA MET A 217 1.55 6.23 -34.56
C MET A 217 1.63 5.06 -35.55
N CYS A 218 0.63 4.16 -35.58
CA CYS A 218 0.60 3.04 -36.52
C CYS A 218 0.27 3.46 -37.97
N LEU A 219 -0.37 4.61 -38.19
CA LEU A 219 -1.05 4.92 -39.45
C LEU A 219 -0.59 6.20 -40.16
N SER A 220 0.05 7.16 -39.47
CA SER A 220 0.50 8.45 -40.04
C SER A 220 1.36 8.35 -41.32
N ALA A 221 1.43 9.46 -42.04
CA ALA A 221 2.28 9.70 -43.21
C ALA A 221 3.66 10.28 -42.82
N LEU A 222 4.60 10.33 -43.77
CA LEU A 222 6.01 10.70 -43.53
C LEU A 222 6.31 12.14 -43.98
N ALA A 223 7.24 12.79 -43.27
CA ALA A 223 7.85 14.09 -43.59
C ALA A 223 9.36 14.10 -43.21
N ASP A 224 10.13 15.05 -43.78
CA ASP A 224 11.60 15.08 -43.85
C ASP A 224 12.30 16.16 -42.97
N SER A 225 13.65 16.19 -42.93
CA SER A 225 14.48 16.72 -41.82
C SER A 225 15.70 17.61 -42.20
N ARG A 226 16.27 18.36 -41.22
CA ARG A 226 17.61 19.06 -41.25
C ARG A 226 18.30 19.08 -39.85
N SER A 227 19.51 19.66 -39.70
CA SER A 227 20.57 19.23 -38.71
C SER A 227 21.58 20.31 -38.22
N SER A 228 22.33 20.12 -37.10
CA SER A 228 23.76 20.56 -36.85
C SER A 228 24.33 20.23 -35.40
N SER A 229 25.49 20.80 -34.98
CA SER A 229 26.53 20.24 -34.03
C SER A 229 27.51 21.32 -33.45
N SER A 230 28.40 21.21 -32.42
CA SER A 230 28.80 20.27 -31.31
C SER A 230 29.89 20.93 -30.38
N HIS A 231 30.55 20.23 -29.40
CA HIS A 231 31.93 20.40 -28.80
C HIS A 231 32.10 20.00 -27.28
N ALA A 232 33.34 19.95 -26.70
CA ALA A 232 33.74 19.51 -25.33
C ALA A 232 35.16 20.04 -24.91
N ALA A 233 35.94 19.74 -23.82
CA ALA A 233 35.95 18.76 -22.68
C ALA A 233 36.97 19.15 -21.53
N GLY A 234 36.98 18.48 -20.34
CA GLY A 234 38.01 18.57 -19.23
C GLY A 234 37.47 18.16 -17.83
N SER A 235 38.18 18.05 -16.67
CA SER A 235 39.60 17.85 -16.22
C SER A 235 39.63 17.42 -14.69
N ALA A 236 40.76 17.11 -14.00
CA ALA A 236 40.73 16.54 -12.61
C ALA A 236 42.01 16.59 -11.67
N GLY A 237 41.80 16.46 -10.33
CA GLY A 237 42.74 15.98 -9.25
C GLY A 237 43.42 17.02 -8.31
N PRO A 238 44.09 16.67 -7.16
CA PRO A 238 44.15 15.43 -6.34
C PRO A 238 44.04 15.65 -4.77
N SER A 239 44.62 14.78 -3.91
CA SER A 239 44.48 14.73 -2.40
C SER A 239 45.84 14.80 -1.61
N ILE A 240 45.96 14.77 -0.25
CA ILE A 240 46.00 13.59 0.70
C ILE A 240 46.16 14.06 2.17
N GLY A 241 45.70 13.29 3.19
CA GLY A 241 46.18 13.37 4.61
C GLY A 241 45.64 12.24 5.53
N ARG A 242 46.44 11.68 6.47
CA ARG A 242 46.06 10.47 7.27
C ARG A 242 46.71 10.36 8.67
N ARG A 243 45.98 9.78 9.65
CA ARG A 243 46.48 9.20 10.92
C ARG A 243 45.77 7.87 11.24
N ILE A 244 46.25 7.10 12.22
CA ILE A 244 45.84 5.71 12.51
C ILE A 244 45.04 5.60 13.82
N THR A 245 44.06 4.70 13.84
CA THR A 245 43.10 4.38 14.91
C THR A 245 42.76 2.87 14.83
N PRO A 246 42.07 2.25 15.83
CA PRO A 246 41.74 0.81 15.79
C PRO A 246 41.13 0.37 14.45
N GLN A 247 41.52 -0.83 14.00
CA GLN A 247 41.29 -1.28 12.63
C GLN A 247 39.80 -1.48 12.36
N LYS A 248 39.21 -0.51 11.65
CA LYS A 248 37.81 -0.54 11.21
C LYS A 248 37.54 -1.79 10.34
N PRO A 249 36.35 -2.42 10.45
CA PRO A 249 35.97 -3.56 9.62
C PRO A 249 35.98 -3.18 8.13
N VAL A 250 36.41 -4.11 7.28
CA VAL A 250 36.50 -3.95 5.83
C VAL A 250 35.19 -4.44 5.21
N VAL A 251 34.41 -3.51 4.64
CA VAL A 251 33.13 -3.82 3.99
C VAL A 251 33.24 -3.61 2.49
N LEU A 252 32.93 -4.68 1.74
CA LEU A 252 32.88 -4.69 0.28
C LEU A 252 31.42 -4.59 -0.19
N LEU A 253 31.05 -3.50 -0.84
CA LEU A 253 29.83 -3.45 -1.66
C LEU A 253 30.12 -4.14 -3.00
N LEU A 254 29.27 -5.10 -3.37
CA LEU A 254 29.27 -5.73 -4.68
C LEU A 254 28.08 -5.18 -5.48
N SER A 255 28.38 -4.24 -6.37
CA SER A 255 27.42 -3.38 -7.08
C SER A 255 27.57 -3.54 -8.60
N LEU A 256 27.36 -4.77 -9.07
CA LEU A 256 27.50 -5.19 -10.48
C LEU A 256 26.49 -4.52 -11.42
N LEU A 257 25.38 -4.02 -10.89
CA LEU A 257 24.35 -3.24 -11.58
C LEU A 257 23.91 -2.07 -10.68
N LYS A 258 24.86 -1.23 -10.25
CA LYS A 258 24.57 0.00 -9.48
C LYS A 258 23.83 1.03 -10.33
N GLU A 259 22.56 1.26 -10.01
CA GLU A 259 21.80 2.39 -10.57
C GLU A 259 22.33 3.73 -10.03
N PRO A 260 22.29 4.84 -10.79
CA PRO A 260 22.89 6.11 -10.39
C PRO A 260 22.41 6.62 -9.03
N TRP A 261 21.09 6.59 -8.79
CA TRP A 261 20.44 7.07 -7.57
C TRP A 261 20.65 6.15 -6.35
N THR A 262 21.27 4.97 -6.49
CA THR A 262 21.50 4.03 -5.38
C THR A 262 22.30 4.67 -4.24
N GLU A 263 23.19 5.62 -4.55
CA GLU A 263 23.99 6.30 -3.53
C GLU A 263 23.19 7.36 -2.75
N ASP A 264 22.22 8.02 -3.39
CA ASP A 264 21.36 9.02 -2.75
C ASP A 264 20.23 8.35 -1.95
N SER A 265 19.52 7.39 -2.54
CA SER A 265 18.43 6.64 -1.88
C SER A 265 18.91 5.89 -0.63
N TYR A 266 20.18 5.44 -0.62
CA TYR A 266 20.84 4.81 0.52
C TYR A 266 21.93 5.69 1.12
N SER A 267 21.83 7.02 1.01
CA SER A 267 22.80 8.01 1.49
C SER A 267 23.30 7.73 2.93
N GLN A 268 22.39 7.39 3.84
CA GLN A 268 22.71 6.97 5.21
C GLN A 268 23.58 5.71 5.31
N LEU A 269 23.44 4.74 4.39
CA LEU A 269 24.27 3.53 4.33
C LEU A 269 25.70 3.87 3.93
N TYR A 270 25.86 4.64 2.86
CA TYR A 270 27.18 5.08 2.39
C TYR A 270 27.85 5.98 3.42
N SER A 271 27.09 6.89 4.06
CA SER A 271 27.55 7.73 5.17
C SER A 271 28.05 6.89 6.36
N GLY A 272 27.20 6.02 6.92
CA GLY A 272 27.55 5.19 8.07
C GLY A 272 28.74 4.25 7.82
N LEU A 273 28.80 3.62 6.64
CA LEU A 273 29.92 2.78 6.24
C LEU A 273 31.21 3.59 6.01
N ARG A 274 31.16 4.76 5.34
CA ARG A 274 32.33 5.65 5.19
C ARG A 274 32.84 6.16 6.54
N LYS A 275 31.94 6.39 7.50
CA LYS A 275 32.27 6.85 8.85
C LYS A 275 32.92 5.75 9.69
N ASN A 276 32.40 4.51 9.67
CA ASN A 276 32.80 3.47 10.63
C ASN A 276 33.50 2.23 10.05
N ALA A 277 33.53 2.03 8.73
CA ALA A 277 34.22 0.92 8.07
C ALA A 277 35.42 1.39 7.20
N ILE A 278 36.22 0.45 6.72
CA ILE A 278 37.02 0.59 5.49
C ILE A 278 36.10 0.18 4.34
N PHE A 279 35.68 1.18 3.55
CA PHE A 279 34.68 1.01 2.50
C PHE A 279 35.33 0.74 1.13
N HIS A 280 34.89 -0.32 0.45
CA HIS A 280 35.23 -0.62 -0.94
C HIS A 280 33.98 -0.95 -1.76
N GLU A 281 33.94 -0.55 -3.04
CA GLU A 281 32.85 -0.87 -3.95
C GLU A 281 33.40 -1.53 -5.23
N ALA A 282 32.91 -2.72 -5.56
CA ALA A 282 33.24 -3.46 -6.77
C ALA A 282 32.08 -3.39 -7.77
N LYS A 283 32.29 -2.68 -8.88
CA LYS A 283 31.30 -2.52 -9.97
C LYS A 283 31.46 -3.55 -11.09
N ASP A 284 32.45 -4.45 -10.97
CA ASP A 284 32.73 -5.48 -11.96
C ASP A 284 33.38 -6.74 -11.32
N VAL A 285 33.41 -7.83 -12.08
CA VAL A 285 33.89 -9.15 -11.63
C VAL A 285 35.38 -9.19 -11.34
N ARG A 286 36.21 -8.40 -12.04
CA ARG A 286 37.66 -8.32 -11.82
C ARG A 286 37.95 -7.52 -10.53
N ALA A 287 37.27 -6.41 -10.32
CA ALA A 287 37.34 -5.66 -9.06
C ALA A 287 36.89 -6.53 -7.86
N ALA A 288 35.75 -7.22 -7.99
CA ALA A 288 35.23 -8.12 -6.96
C ALA A 288 36.21 -9.25 -6.64
N ASN A 289 36.72 -9.96 -7.66
CA ASN A 289 37.70 -11.03 -7.45
C ASN A 289 39.02 -10.54 -6.85
N LYS A 290 39.46 -9.31 -7.15
CA LYS A 290 40.66 -8.71 -6.55
C LYS A 290 40.44 -8.45 -5.06
N LEU A 291 39.29 -7.89 -4.68
CA LEU A 291 38.98 -7.52 -3.30
C LEU A 291 38.67 -8.76 -2.44
N LEU A 292 38.00 -9.78 -2.99
CA LEU A 292 37.87 -11.12 -2.39
C LEU A 292 39.18 -11.93 -2.35
N SER A 293 40.27 -11.41 -2.93
CA SER A 293 41.64 -11.96 -2.86
C SER A 293 42.55 -11.19 -1.90
N ALA A 294 42.02 -10.19 -1.18
CA ALA A 294 42.80 -9.46 -0.20
C ALA A 294 43.19 -10.36 0.99
N THR A 295 44.28 -9.99 1.67
CA THR A 295 44.74 -10.64 2.90
C THR A 295 44.97 -9.57 3.97
N PRO A 296 44.15 -9.50 5.03
CA PRO A 296 42.91 -10.27 5.24
C PRO A 296 41.84 -9.99 4.16
N PRO A 297 40.90 -10.92 3.93
CA PRO A 297 39.72 -10.67 3.10
C PRO A 297 38.77 -9.66 3.80
N PRO A 298 37.73 -9.15 3.10
CA PRO A 298 36.71 -8.31 3.74
C PRO A 298 36.00 -9.02 4.90
N ASP A 299 35.68 -8.29 5.97
CA ASP A 299 34.88 -8.79 7.09
C ASP A 299 33.41 -9.04 6.68
N ALA A 300 32.91 -8.24 5.74
CA ALA A 300 31.59 -8.43 5.14
C ALA A 300 31.54 -8.03 3.65
N VAL A 301 30.67 -8.70 2.91
CA VAL A 301 30.29 -8.39 1.53
C VAL A 301 28.80 -8.09 1.47
N LEU A 302 28.45 -6.84 1.15
CA LEU A 302 27.07 -6.43 0.89
C LEU A 302 26.81 -6.46 -0.61
N VAL A 303 26.06 -7.46 -1.07
CA VAL A 303 25.62 -7.57 -2.46
C VAL A 303 24.41 -6.67 -2.66
N THR A 304 24.59 -5.60 -3.43
CA THR A 304 23.59 -4.52 -3.52
C THR A 304 22.56 -4.71 -4.61
N ASP A 305 22.78 -5.64 -5.54
CA ASP A 305 21.91 -5.87 -6.69
C ASP A 305 21.87 -7.36 -7.07
N ALA A 306 20.82 -7.74 -7.80
CA ALA A 306 20.57 -9.14 -8.14
C ALA A 306 21.38 -9.67 -9.33
N ALA A 307 22.24 -8.88 -10.00
CA ALA A 307 22.97 -9.37 -11.18
C ALA A 307 23.87 -10.57 -10.85
N ILE A 308 24.28 -10.75 -9.59
CA ILE A 308 24.99 -11.94 -9.11
C ILE A 308 24.24 -13.27 -9.39
N GLN A 309 22.92 -13.24 -9.56
CA GLN A 309 22.09 -14.40 -9.92
C GLN A 309 22.29 -14.86 -11.37
N GLU A 310 22.82 -13.99 -12.24
CA GLU A 310 22.97 -14.30 -13.66
C GLU A 310 24.07 -15.34 -13.91
N GLN A 311 23.83 -16.24 -14.86
CA GLN A 311 24.79 -17.29 -15.24
C GLN A 311 26.19 -16.76 -15.60
N LYS A 312 26.29 -15.51 -16.10
CA LYS A 312 27.56 -14.83 -16.42
C LYS A 312 28.43 -14.53 -15.18
N HIS A 313 27.82 -14.49 -13.99
CA HIS A 313 28.48 -14.26 -12.70
C HIS A 313 28.58 -15.52 -11.84
N SER A 314 28.16 -16.69 -12.35
CA SER A 314 28.13 -17.97 -11.62
C SER A 314 29.45 -18.36 -10.92
N VAL A 315 30.62 -18.03 -11.51
CA VAL A 315 31.94 -18.26 -10.89
C VAL A 315 32.17 -17.34 -9.68
N LEU A 316 31.76 -16.07 -9.77
CA LEU A 316 31.84 -15.13 -8.65
C LEU A 316 30.85 -15.52 -7.54
N LEU A 317 29.65 -16.00 -7.90
CA LEU A 317 28.69 -16.54 -6.95
C LEU A 317 29.26 -17.75 -6.19
N THR A 318 29.88 -18.72 -6.87
CA THR A 318 30.58 -19.83 -6.21
C THR A 318 31.63 -19.31 -5.22
N ARG A 319 32.48 -18.36 -5.65
CA ARG A 319 33.51 -17.75 -4.79
C ARG A 319 32.93 -17.04 -3.56
N LEU A 320 31.77 -16.39 -3.67
CA LEU A 320 31.08 -15.80 -2.51
C LEU A 320 30.58 -16.88 -1.54
N THR A 321 30.09 -18.03 -2.04
CA THR A 321 29.71 -19.15 -1.16
C THR A 321 30.90 -19.76 -0.43
N GLU A 322 32.07 -19.79 -1.06
CA GLU A 322 33.33 -20.27 -0.47
C GLU A 322 33.86 -19.30 0.60
N TYR A 323 33.92 -18.00 0.28
CA TYR A 323 34.25 -16.93 1.23
C TYR A 323 33.34 -16.95 2.46
N MET A 324 32.02 -17.06 2.26
CA MET A 324 31.04 -17.15 3.35
C MET A 324 31.27 -18.39 4.22
N ARG A 325 31.42 -19.58 3.60
CA ARG A 325 31.66 -20.82 4.36
C ARG A 325 32.96 -20.78 5.16
N SER A 326 33.93 -19.97 4.74
CA SER A 326 35.23 -19.77 5.38
C SER A 326 35.23 -18.70 6.49
N GLY A 327 34.05 -18.29 6.99
CA GLY A 327 33.90 -17.29 8.06
C GLY A 327 33.38 -15.92 7.62
N GLY A 328 33.32 -15.66 6.30
CA GLY A 328 32.87 -14.39 5.75
C GLY A 328 31.37 -14.12 5.96
N ARG A 329 30.98 -12.84 6.00
CA ARG A 329 29.57 -12.43 6.00
C ARG A 329 29.15 -12.01 4.60
N VAL A 330 28.09 -12.59 4.05
CA VAL A 330 27.48 -12.13 2.79
C VAL A 330 26.06 -11.69 3.04
N ILE A 331 25.75 -10.43 2.74
CA ILE A 331 24.43 -9.83 2.94
C ILE A 331 23.84 -9.54 1.56
N LEU A 332 22.63 -10.03 1.30
CA LEU A 332 21.84 -9.73 0.11
C LEU A 332 20.84 -8.62 0.47
N GLY A 333 20.94 -7.44 -0.13
CA GLY A 333 20.07 -6.31 0.23
C GLY A 333 20.23 -5.10 -0.68
N VAL A 334 19.91 -3.90 -0.16
CA VAL A 334 19.89 -2.65 -0.94
C VAL A 334 18.88 -2.77 -2.10
N GLN A 335 19.31 -2.89 -3.36
CA GLN A 335 18.45 -3.10 -4.53
C GLN A 335 18.38 -4.58 -4.97
N PHE A 336 18.98 -5.51 -4.22
CA PHE A 336 18.92 -6.95 -4.53
C PHE A 336 17.48 -7.45 -4.65
N SER A 337 16.63 -7.10 -3.67
CA SER A 337 15.19 -7.40 -3.64
C SER A 337 14.44 -6.91 -4.89
N ASN A 338 14.84 -5.76 -5.46
CA ASN A 338 14.19 -5.15 -6.62
C ASN A 338 14.49 -5.88 -7.93
N GLY A 339 15.69 -6.44 -8.07
CA GLY A 339 16.11 -7.16 -9.27
C GLY A 339 16.01 -8.70 -9.18
N PHE A 340 15.67 -9.26 -8.02
CA PHE A 340 15.75 -10.70 -7.78
C PHE A 340 14.67 -11.47 -8.54
N GLN A 341 15.09 -12.35 -9.45
CA GLN A 341 14.20 -13.23 -10.18
C GLN A 341 14.15 -14.56 -9.43
N TYR A 342 13.01 -14.84 -8.80
CA TYR A 342 12.87 -15.96 -7.88
C TYR A 342 13.36 -17.28 -8.49
N ASN A 343 14.32 -17.90 -7.79
CA ASN A 343 14.93 -19.17 -8.17
C ASN A 343 15.43 -19.89 -6.92
N ALA A 344 14.77 -20.98 -6.50
CA ALA A 344 15.22 -21.78 -5.36
C ALA A 344 16.66 -22.34 -5.55
N ALA A 345 17.08 -22.61 -6.79
CA ALA A 345 18.44 -23.07 -7.08
C ALA A 345 19.52 -21.98 -6.88
N PHE A 346 19.13 -20.71 -6.68
CA PHE A 346 20.05 -19.68 -6.17
C PHE A 346 20.34 -19.92 -4.69
N PHE A 347 19.30 -20.02 -3.84
CA PHE A 347 19.45 -20.23 -2.40
C PHE A 347 20.10 -21.58 -2.04
N GLN A 348 19.78 -22.64 -2.79
CA GLN A 348 20.41 -23.96 -2.66
C GLN A 348 21.94 -23.94 -2.87
N ARG A 349 22.49 -23.02 -3.69
CA ARG A 349 23.97 -22.91 -3.87
C ARG A 349 24.68 -22.47 -2.59
N TRP A 350 24.07 -21.56 -1.83
CA TRP A 350 24.58 -21.16 -0.52
C TRP A 350 24.45 -22.31 0.50
N GLY A 351 23.42 -23.12 0.36
CA GLY A 351 23.15 -24.30 1.21
C GLY A 351 21.93 -24.12 2.12
N VAL A 352 21.00 -23.24 1.76
CA VAL A 352 19.78 -22.95 2.53
C VAL A 352 18.52 -23.29 1.72
N THR A 353 17.42 -23.58 2.43
CA THR A 353 16.11 -23.98 1.87
C THR A 353 15.26 -22.81 1.37
N TRP A 354 15.75 -21.57 1.50
CA TRP A 354 14.95 -20.35 1.37
C TRP A 354 14.29 -20.19 -0.01
N ASN A 355 13.09 -19.63 0.03
CA ASN A 355 12.16 -19.54 -1.09
C ASN A 355 11.48 -18.15 -1.07
N ALA A 356 11.05 -17.62 -2.21
CA ALA A 356 10.36 -16.32 -2.22
C ALA A 356 8.96 -16.46 -1.61
N GLY A 357 8.67 -15.65 -0.59
CA GLY A 357 7.33 -15.46 -0.04
C GLY A 357 6.55 -14.38 -0.80
N SER A 358 5.60 -13.76 -0.13
CA SER A 358 4.75 -12.69 -0.66
C SER A 358 5.52 -11.38 -0.92
N TYR A 359 4.91 -10.46 -1.65
CA TYR A 359 5.39 -9.09 -1.83
C TYR A 359 4.32 -8.08 -1.40
N HIS A 360 4.55 -7.41 -0.26
CA HIS A 360 3.66 -6.37 0.26
C HIS A 360 4.37 -5.47 1.28
N ARG A 361 3.70 -4.38 1.71
CA ARG A 361 4.08 -3.63 2.90
C ARG A 361 3.31 -4.14 4.11
N THR A 362 3.97 -4.24 5.26
CA THR A 362 3.32 -4.42 6.57
C THR A 362 4.30 -4.04 7.68
N THR A 363 3.77 -3.88 8.90
CA THR A 363 4.55 -3.65 10.12
C THR A 363 5.05 -4.95 10.73
N PHE A 364 6.36 -5.09 10.84
CA PHE A 364 7.06 -6.23 11.46
C PHE A 364 7.61 -5.86 12.84
N VAL A 365 7.91 -6.87 13.65
CA VAL A 365 8.59 -6.72 14.96
C VAL A 365 9.92 -7.48 14.96
N LEU A 366 10.89 -7.08 15.79
CA LEU A 366 12.05 -7.94 16.06
C LEU A 366 11.57 -9.30 16.57
N ASN A 367 12.21 -10.37 16.09
CA ASN A 367 11.86 -11.74 16.44
C ASN A 367 11.76 -11.92 17.98
N PRO A 368 10.56 -12.22 18.53
CA PRO A 368 10.37 -12.33 19.97
C PRO A 368 11.16 -13.47 20.63
N SER A 369 11.63 -14.44 19.84
CA SER A 369 12.52 -15.52 20.28
C SER A 369 13.98 -15.09 20.46
N GLY A 370 14.32 -13.86 20.06
CA GLY A 370 15.69 -13.35 19.95
C GLY A 370 16.10 -13.14 18.48
N VAL A 371 17.04 -12.23 18.24
CA VAL A 371 17.65 -12.06 16.91
C VAL A 371 18.77 -13.09 16.70
N PRO A 372 19.09 -13.48 15.45
CA PRO A 372 20.19 -14.40 15.17
C PRO A 372 21.54 -13.82 15.61
N ALA A 373 22.35 -14.60 16.32
CA ALA A 373 23.71 -14.21 16.66
C ALA A 373 24.56 -14.05 15.38
N PRO A 374 25.48 -13.07 15.31
CA PRO A 374 25.95 -12.20 16.39
C PRO A 374 25.22 -10.83 16.45
N LEU A 375 24.05 -10.67 15.82
CA LEU A 375 23.35 -9.39 15.75
C LEU A 375 22.92 -8.92 17.15
N SER A 376 23.09 -7.63 17.43
CA SER A 376 22.65 -7.00 18.67
C SER A 376 21.20 -6.56 18.58
N ALA A 377 20.33 -7.19 19.38
CA ALA A 377 18.94 -6.77 19.50
C ALA A 377 18.81 -5.30 19.95
N GLN A 378 19.81 -4.74 20.63
CA GLN A 378 19.87 -3.37 21.13
C GLN A 378 20.24 -2.36 20.03
N ALA A 379 20.97 -2.77 18.99
CA ALA A 379 21.34 -1.90 17.87
C ALA A 379 20.20 -1.67 16.86
N LEU A 380 19.09 -2.40 17.01
CA LEU A 380 17.98 -2.49 16.06
C LEU A 380 16.66 -1.91 16.60
N PHE A 381 15.81 -1.44 15.70
CA PHE A 381 14.48 -0.93 16.01
C PHE A 381 13.53 -2.06 16.42
N PRO A 382 12.67 -1.88 17.45
CA PRO A 382 11.81 -2.95 17.94
C PRO A 382 10.72 -3.38 16.94
N SER A 383 10.32 -2.48 16.03
CA SER A 383 9.31 -2.72 15.00
C SER A 383 9.33 -1.60 13.95
N TYR A 384 9.04 -1.91 12.68
CA TYR A 384 8.78 -0.92 11.64
C TYR A 384 7.95 -1.47 10.47
N SER A 385 7.35 -0.58 9.70
CA SER A 385 6.75 -0.90 8.39
C SER A 385 7.82 -0.82 7.30
N MET A 386 7.86 -1.81 6.43
CA MET A 386 8.66 -1.81 5.20
C MET A 386 7.89 -2.50 4.08
N LYS A 387 8.09 -2.05 2.84
CA LYS A 387 7.62 -2.78 1.65
C LYS A 387 8.69 -3.79 1.27
N THR A 388 8.35 -5.07 1.16
CA THR A 388 9.37 -6.12 1.13
C THR A 388 8.96 -7.34 0.30
N LEU A 389 9.95 -7.92 -0.38
CA LEU A 389 9.90 -9.30 -0.87
C LEU A 389 10.27 -10.22 0.30
N HIS A 390 9.34 -11.07 0.73
CA HIS A 390 9.59 -11.94 1.88
C HIS A 390 10.38 -13.18 1.46
N LEU A 391 11.03 -13.83 2.43
CA LEU A 391 11.47 -15.22 2.30
C LEU A 391 10.58 -16.13 3.15
N LYS A 392 10.24 -17.29 2.58
CA LYS A 392 9.61 -18.43 3.25
C LYS A 392 10.54 -19.65 3.17
N ASP A 393 10.13 -20.75 3.80
CA ASP A 393 10.95 -21.97 3.95
C ASP A 393 12.29 -21.67 4.69
N VAL A 394 12.21 -20.71 5.63
CA VAL A 394 13.28 -20.19 6.48
C VAL A 394 13.07 -20.69 7.92
N PRO A 395 14.09 -21.21 8.62
CA PRO A 395 13.98 -21.54 10.05
C PRO A 395 13.74 -20.28 10.91
N GLN A 396 12.82 -20.34 11.87
CA GLN A 396 12.41 -19.16 12.66
C GLN A 396 13.58 -18.53 13.44
N GLU A 397 14.56 -19.33 13.86
CA GLU A 397 15.78 -18.91 14.54
C GLU A 397 16.73 -18.07 13.66
N ALA A 398 16.54 -18.08 12.33
CA ALA A 398 17.24 -17.22 11.39
C ALA A 398 16.48 -15.92 11.06
N ALA A 399 15.21 -15.77 11.45
CA ALA A 399 14.44 -14.57 11.19
C ALA A 399 14.89 -13.41 12.11
N VAL A 400 15.21 -12.25 11.56
CA VAL A 400 15.56 -11.05 12.36
C VAL A 400 14.30 -10.28 12.74
N TYR A 401 13.40 -10.13 11.78
CA TYR A 401 12.09 -9.50 11.94
C TYR A 401 11.00 -10.48 11.50
N VAL A 402 9.85 -10.44 12.17
CA VAL A 402 8.71 -11.33 11.91
C VAL A 402 7.40 -10.54 11.84
N PRO A 403 6.43 -10.98 10.99
CA PRO A 403 5.05 -10.51 11.07
C PRO A 403 4.37 -11.05 12.33
N THR A 404 3.22 -10.49 12.68
CA THR A 404 2.44 -10.91 13.86
C THR A 404 0.95 -11.00 13.53
N VAL A 405 0.16 -11.60 14.40
CA VAL A 405 -1.33 -11.58 14.33
C VAL A 405 -1.96 -10.17 14.44
N ARG A 406 -1.14 -9.12 14.58
CA ARG A 406 -1.56 -7.70 14.53
C ARG A 406 -1.06 -7.00 13.26
N SER A 407 -0.18 -7.62 12.49
CA SER A 407 0.33 -7.11 11.23
C SER A 407 -0.76 -7.24 10.16
N HIS A 408 -0.93 -6.20 9.35
CA HIS A 408 -1.91 -6.14 8.26
C HIS A 408 -1.20 -5.68 6.98
N VAL A 409 -1.63 -6.17 5.82
CA VAL A 409 -1.19 -5.64 4.52
C VAL A 409 -1.53 -4.16 4.44
N GLU A 410 -0.51 -3.33 4.22
CA GLU A 410 -0.62 -1.88 4.09
C GLU A 410 -0.69 -1.53 2.59
N SER A 411 -1.76 -0.85 2.17
CA SER A 411 -2.03 -0.48 0.78
C SER A 411 -2.77 0.85 0.70
N HIS A 412 -2.51 1.63 -0.35
CA HIS A 412 -3.26 2.86 -0.67
C HIS A 412 -4.56 2.59 -1.45
N VAL A 413 -4.73 1.39 -2.02
CA VAL A 413 -5.83 1.04 -2.95
C VAL A 413 -6.77 -0.02 -2.35
N PHE A 414 -6.29 -0.81 -1.38
CA PHE A 414 -7.04 -1.92 -0.79
C PHE A 414 -7.15 -1.76 0.72
N ALA A 415 -8.29 -2.17 1.29
CA ALA A 415 -8.49 -2.15 2.74
C ALA A 415 -7.48 -3.07 3.46
N PRO A 416 -6.99 -2.71 4.67
CA PRO A 416 -5.98 -3.51 5.37
C PRO A 416 -6.45 -4.94 5.68
N ALA A 417 -5.71 -5.93 5.17
CA ALA A 417 -6.01 -7.35 5.36
C ALA A 417 -5.04 -7.98 6.40
N PRO A 418 -5.52 -8.74 7.40
CA PRO A 418 -4.65 -9.31 8.43
C PRO A 418 -3.71 -10.40 7.89
N ILE A 419 -2.46 -10.41 8.34
CA ILE A 419 -1.51 -11.49 8.03
C ILE A 419 -1.90 -12.74 8.83
N THR A 420 -2.13 -13.86 8.13
CA THR A 420 -2.66 -15.11 8.71
C THR A 420 -2.03 -16.35 8.07
N GLY A 421 -2.12 -17.49 8.77
CA GLY A 421 -1.67 -18.79 8.27
C GLY A 421 -0.20 -18.78 7.86
N ALA A 422 0.09 -19.26 6.65
CA ALA A 422 1.45 -19.32 6.09
C ALA A 422 2.14 -17.95 6.03
N GLY A 423 1.40 -16.84 5.88
CA GLY A 423 1.96 -15.48 5.87
C GLY A 423 2.63 -15.07 7.20
N LEU A 424 2.38 -15.80 8.30
CA LEU A 424 3.10 -15.61 9.57
C LEU A 424 4.48 -16.28 9.60
N GLN A 425 4.82 -17.07 8.58
CA GLN A 425 6.09 -17.76 8.38
C GLN A 425 6.86 -17.22 7.15
N GLU A 426 6.53 -16.01 6.73
CA GLU A 426 7.24 -15.26 5.68
C GLU A 426 7.94 -14.05 6.31
N TYR A 427 9.24 -13.92 6.11
CA TYR A 427 10.08 -12.96 6.84
C TYR A 427 10.73 -11.94 5.90
N PRO A 428 10.76 -10.65 6.26
CA PRO A 428 11.36 -9.60 5.43
C PRO A 428 12.88 -9.51 5.57
N ALA A 429 13.44 -10.08 6.65
CA ALA A 429 14.87 -10.02 6.95
C ALA A 429 15.32 -11.26 7.72
N VAL A 430 16.41 -11.86 7.25
CA VAL A 430 16.91 -13.17 7.68
C VAL A 430 18.44 -13.09 7.84
N PHE A 431 18.99 -13.78 8.83
CA PHE A 431 20.43 -13.93 9.03
C PHE A 431 20.73 -15.33 9.57
N ALA A 432 21.37 -16.19 8.77
CA ALA A 432 21.69 -17.57 9.15
C ALA A 432 23.20 -17.83 9.10
N ARG A 433 23.68 -18.70 10.01
CA ARG A 433 25.03 -19.26 9.95
C ARG A 433 25.11 -20.30 8.84
N VAL A 434 26.11 -20.22 7.96
CA VAL A 434 26.28 -21.14 6.82
C VAL A 434 27.76 -21.45 6.63
N GLY A 435 28.17 -22.68 6.95
CA GLY A 435 29.58 -22.97 7.23
C GLY A 435 29.99 -22.26 8.52
N ASP A 436 31.16 -21.61 8.52
CA ASP A 436 31.61 -20.83 9.67
C ASP A 436 31.23 -19.35 9.64
N GLY A 437 30.80 -18.84 8.47
CA GLY A 437 30.29 -17.48 8.29
C GLY A 437 28.77 -17.39 8.21
N PHE A 438 28.26 -16.34 7.57
CA PHE A 438 26.84 -15.97 7.63
C PHE A 438 26.27 -15.50 6.30
N LEU A 439 25.02 -15.90 6.02
CA LEU A 439 24.19 -15.38 4.95
C LEU A 439 23.10 -14.48 5.54
N GLY A 440 23.11 -13.20 5.16
CA GLY A 440 22.05 -12.24 5.43
C GLY A 440 21.16 -12.01 4.19
N TYR A 441 19.89 -11.75 4.42
CA TYR A 441 18.95 -11.24 3.42
C TYR A 441 18.09 -10.13 4.04
N VAL A 442 17.90 -9.04 3.31
CA VAL A 442 16.89 -8.02 3.61
C VAL A 442 16.10 -7.71 2.34
N GLY A 443 14.80 -7.99 2.38
CA GLY A 443 13.88 -7.91 1.25
C GLY A 443 13.23 -6.55 1.01
N ASP A 444 13.49 -5.58 1.88
CA ASP A 444 13.02 -4.19 1.75
C ASP A 444 13.40 -3.63 0.37
N VAL A 445 12.42 -2.99 -0.28
CA VAL A 445 12.56 -2.41 -1.63
C VAL A 445 12.71 -0.88 -1.63
N ASN A 446 12.42 -0.25 -0.48
CA ASN A 446 12.38 1.20 -0.30
C ASN A 446 13.64 1.77 0.40
N GLY A 447 14.31 0.99 1.25
CA GLY A 447 15.49 1.44 1.99
C GLY A 447 15.14 2.29 3.22
N GLU A 448 14.22 1.80 4.05
CA GLU A 448 13.80 2.46 5.29
C GLU A 448 15.01 2.69 6.24
N GLN A 449 15.05 3.76 7.04
CA GLN A 449 16.22 4.04 7.92
C GLN A 449 16.54 2.89 8.89
N GLN A 450 15.52 2.16 9.33
CA GLN A 450 15.64 0.96 10.17
C GLN A 450 16.29 -0.21 9.40
N THR A 451 16.06 -0.31 8.09
CA THR A 451 16.76 -1.23 7.18
C THR A 451 18.22 -0.82 7.01
N ILE A 452 18.52 0.48 6.87
CA ILE A 452 19.91 0.96 6.80
C ILE A 452 20.69 0.54 8.05
N ARG A 453 20.09 0.77 9.23
CA ARG A 453 20.62 0.33 10.53
C ARG A 453 20.86 -1.19 10.58
N LEU A 454 19.94 -1.98 10.04
CA LEU A 454 20.04 -3.45 9.99
C LEU A 454 21.15 -3.94 9.06
N LEU A 455 21.29 -3.37 7.85
CA LEU A 455 22.33 -3.77 6.89
C LEU A 455 23.74 -3.53 7.46
N ILE A 456 23.92 -2.42 8.18
CA ILE A 456 25.16 -2.04 8.87
C ILE A 456 25.48 -3.01 10.02
N GLU A 457 24.48 -3.36 10.84
CA GLU A 457 24.60 -4.36 11.91
C GLU A 457 24.97 -5.75 11.36
N MET A 458 24.32 -6.19 10.27
CA MET A 458 24.66 -7.45 9.59
C MET A 458 26.11 -7.46 9.08
N CYS A 459 26.59 -6.33 8.55
CA CYS A 459 28.00 -6.16 8.14
C CYS A 459 28.99 -6.16 9.32
N GLY A 460 28.51 -6.11 10.57
CA GLY A 460 29.37 -6.07 11.77
C GLY A 460 30.01 -4.71 12.02
N VAL A 461 29.38 -3.62 11.57
CA VAL A 461 29.89 -2.26 11.71
C VAL A 461 29.15 -1.54 12.84
N GLU A 462 29.84 -1.21 13.92
CA GLU A 462 29.24 -0.42 14.99
C GLU A 462 28.94 1.02 14.52
N VAL A 463 27.76 1.53 14.89
CA VAL A 463 27.29 2.89 14.57
C VAL A 463 26.68 3.56 15.80
N LYS A 464 27.14 4.77 16.12
CA LYS A 464 26.61 5.63 17.18
C LYS A 464 25.40 6.43 16.66
N PRO A 465 24.56 7.01 17.53
CA PRO A 465 23.51 7.92 17.08
C PRO A 465 24.12 9.16 16.39
N GLY A 466 23.66 9.49 15.18
CA GLY A 466 24.23 10.54 14.33
C GLY A 466 25.42 10.07 13.48
N ASP A 467 25.65 8.77 13.36
CA ASP A 467 26.64 8.20 12.44
C ASP A 467 26.10 7.96 11.03
N LEU A 468 24.78 7.78 10.87
CA LEU A 468 24.17 7.63 9.55
C LEU A 468 23.99 9.00 8.89
N GLY A 469 23.73 10.05 9.66
CA GLY A 469 23.50 11.40 9.15
C GLY A 469 22.14 11.52 8.46
N TYR A 470 22.06 12.35 7.42
CA TYR A 470 20.81 12.64 6.72
C TYR A 470 20.50 11.62 5.63
N GLN A 471 19.25 11.19 5.56
CA GLN A 471 18.68 10.54 4.40
C GLN A 471 18.24 11.63 3.42
N ARG A 472 18.73 11.54 2.18
CA ARG A 472 18.48 12.53 1.13
C ARG A 472 17.41 12.06 0.18
N PHE A 473 16.44 12.92 -0.08
CA PHE A 473 15.42 12.74 -1.09
C PHE A 473 15.35 14.00 -1.94
N THR A 474 15.35 13.88 -3.27
CA THR A 474 14.96 14.99 -4.14
C THR A 474 13.45 15.18 -3.97
N ARG A 475 13.05 16.24 -3.26
CA ARG A 475 11.64 16.57 -3.01
C ARG A 475 11.05 17.32 -4.19
N SER A 476 11.85 18.23 -4.73
CA SER A 476 11.56 19.13 -5.84
C SER A 476 12.85 19.39 -6.62
N VAL A 477 12.78 20.05 -7.77
CA VAL A 477 13.96 20.54 -8.51
C VAL A 477 13.67 21.95 -8.95
N SER A 478 14.51 22.90 -8.54
CA SER A 478 14.44 24.29 -8.98
C SER A 478 15.51 24.59 -10.03
N PHE A 479 15.46 25.77 -10.62
CA PHE A 479 16.45 26.24 -11.58
C PHE A 479 16.89 27.66 -11.19
N SER A 480 18.19 27.88 -11.04
CA SER A 480 18.71 29.22 -10.72
C SER A 480 18.77 30.12 -11.97
N PRO A 481 18.84 31.46 -11.83
CA PRO A 481 18.77 32.41 -12.95
C PRO A 481 19.86 32.25 -14.04
N ALA A 482 20.88 31.42 -13.80
CA ALA A 482 21.90 31.06 -14.78
C ALA A 482 21.58 29.77 -15.57
N GLY A 483 20.35 29.24 -15.47
CA GLY A 483 19.90 28.02 -16.15
C GLY A 483 20.52 26.73 -15.58
N ARG A 484 20.95 26.74 -14.32
CA ARG A 484 21.44 25.53 -13.63
C ARG A 484 20.31 24.86 -12.88
N MET A 485 20.17 23.55 -13.09
CA MET A 485 19.30 22.68 -12.31
C MET A 485 19.86 22.54 -10.90
N GLU A 486 19.08 22.95 -9.91
CA GLU A 486 19.42 22.93 -8.49
C GLU A 486 18.39 22.07 -7.75
N PRO A 487 18.71 20.81 -7.42
CA PRO A 487 17.74 19.90 -6.80
C PRO A 487 17.40 20.38 -5.38
N GLU A 488 16.11 20.52 -5.08
CA GLU A 488 15.63 20.81 -3.74
C GLU A 488 15.62 19.49 -2.95
N VAL A 489 16.75 19.21 -2.30
CA VAL A 489 16.95 18.00 -1.51
C VAL A 489 16.37 18.19 -0.11
N GLU A 490 15.37 17.38 0.24
CA GLU A 490 14.93 17.24 1.62
C GLU A 490 15.90 16.30 2.37
N GLU A 491 16.49 16.81 3.45
CA GLU A 491 17.41 16.09 4.32
C GLU A 491 16.72 15.65 5.61
N ILE A 492 16.25 14.41 5.66
CA ILE A 492 15.63 13.85 6.89
C ILE A 492 16.75 13.27 7.79
N PRO A 493 16.90 13.73 9.05
CA PRO A 493 17.98 13.26 9.93
C PRO A 493 17.85 11.78 10.30
N GLU A 494 18.95 11.18 10.82
CA GLU A 494 18.94 9.83 11.41
C GLU A 494 17.88 9.75 12.51
N MET A 495 16.86 8.92 12.28
CA MET A 495 15.89 8.57 13.30
C MET A 495 16.62 7.86 14.47
N PRO A 496 16.54 8.39 15.70
CA PRO A 496 17.20 7.76 16.83
C PRO A 496 16.54 6.43 17.18
N LEU A 497 17.36 5.46 17.61
CA LEU A 497 16.85 4.23 18.22
C LEU A 497 15.93 4.59 19.40
N PRO A 498 14.70 4.06 19.47
CA PRO A 498 13.76 4.42 20.52
C PRO A 498 14.30 4.00 21.89
N ILE A 499 14.36 4.95 22.82
CA ILE A 499 14.85 4.74 24.18
C ILE A 499 14.04 3.61 24.81
N ARG A 500 14.68 2.46 25.05
CA ARG A 500 14.07 1.27 25.66
C ARG A 500 13.84 1.48 27.15
N ARG A 501 12.86 2.32 27.47
CA ARG A 501 12.37 2.53 28.84
C ARG A 501 11.80 1.19 29.37
N PRO A 502 11.96 0.87 30.67
CA PRO A 502 11.36 -0.33 31.24
C PRO A 502 9.85 -0.40 30.97
N ARG A 503 9.34 -1.59 30.64
CA ARG A 503 7.94 -1.84 30.23
C ARG A 503 6.89 -1.24 31.16
N GLU A 504 7.21 -1.14 32.46
CA GLU A 504 6.37 -0.47 33.45
C GLU A 504 6.11 1.01 33.15
N TYR A 505 7.09 1.74 32.61
CA TYR A 505 6.95 3.16 32.29
C TYR A 505 5.93 3.36 31.17
N GLU A 506 5.98 2.54 30.10
CA GLU A 506 4.96 2.57 29.04
C GLU A 506 3.57 2.20 29.56
N VAL A 507 3.49 1.23 30.47
CA VAL A 507 2.20 0.81 31.08
C VAL A 507 1.64 1.93 31.96
N LYS A 508 2.48 2.61 32.75
CA LYS A 508 2.09 3.77 33.58
C LYS A 508 1.67 4.97 32.71
N ALA A 509 2.42 5.29 31.65
CA ALA A 509 2.07 6.35 30.70
C ALA A 509 0.74 6.06 29.99
N ARG A 510 0.59 4.89 29.36
CA ARG A 510 -0.67 4.49 28.69
C ARG A 510 -1.85 4.37 29.66
N ALA A 511 -1.61 4.16 30.96
CA ALA A 511 -2.66 4.23 31.98
C ALA A 511 -3.06 5.69 32.26
N ALA A 512 -2.11 6.61 32.40
CA ALA A 512 -2.37 8.05 32.54
C ALA A 512 -3.13 8.63 31.33
N ASP A 513 -2.70 8.34 30.10
CA ASP A 513 -3.39 8.78 28.88
C ASP A 513 -4.86 8.31 28.83
N ARG A 514 -5.11 7.08 29.29
CA ARG A 514 -6.46 6.50 29.39
C ARG A 514 -7.30 7.14 30.50
N ILE A 515 -6.68 7.65 31.57
CA ILE A 515 -7.36 8.41 32.62
C ILE A 515 -7.74 9.79 32.06
N ILE A 516 -6.77 10.54 31.54
CA ILE A 516 -6.96 11.88 30.94
C ILE A 516 -8.06 11.85 29.87
N LYS A 517 -8.00 10.88 28.93
CA LYS A 517 -9.02 10.77 27.87
C LYS A 517 -10.41 10.39 28.40
N ARG A 518 -10.50 9.63 29.49
CA ARG A 518 -11.79 9.32 30.16
C ARG A 518 -12.34 10.52 30.92
N GLU A 519 -11.48 11.33 31.52
CA GLU A 519 -11.88 12.54 32.26
C GLU A 519 -12.33 13.66 31.32
N ALA A 520 -11.64 13.84 30.19
CA ALA A 520 -12.11 14.71 29.10
C ALA A 520 -13.46 14.24 28.54
N SER A 521 -13.63 12.93 28.26
CA SER A 521 -14.91 12.38 27.80
C SER A 521 -16.04 12.57 28.82
N ARG A 522 -15.74 12.44 30.12
CA ARG A 522 -16.67 12.74 31.21
C ARG A 522 -17.06 14.21 31.26
N ALA A 523 -16.10 15.13 31.15
CA ALA A 523 -16.39 16.56 31.17
C ALA A 523 -17.36 16.95 30.04
N SER A 524 -17.17 16.39 28.84
CA SER A 524 -18.12 16.56 27.72
C SER A 524 -19.47 15.90 27.97
N ALA A 525 -19.51 14.70 28.57
CA ALA A 525 -20.76 14.02 28.92
C ALA A 525 -21.57 14.78 29.99
N GLU A 526 -20.91 15.38 30.97
CA GLU A 526 -21.56 16.20 32.00
C GLU A 526 -22.13 17.51 31.43
N LYS A 527 -21.45 18.16 30.46
CA LYS A 527 -22.00 19.32 29.73
C LYS A 527 -23.28 18.95 28.98
N LEU A 528 -23.24 17.89 28.16
CA LEU A 528 -24.42 17.36 27.46
C LEU A 528 -25.57 16.97 28.40
N LYS A 529 -25.24 16.49 29.62
CA LYS A 529 -26.24 16.21 30.65
C LYS A 529 -26.88 17.49 31.21
N GLU A 530 -26.12 18.58 31.42
CA GLU A 530 -26.71 19.87 31.84
C GLU A 530 -27.48 20.58 30.72
N GLU A 531 -27.02 20.48 29.47
CA GLU A 531 -27.78 20.93 28.28
C GLU A 531 -29.11 20.18 28.16
N GLY A 532 -29.09 18.84 28.31
CA GLY A 532 -30.30 18.01 28.39
C GLY A 532 -31.20 18.36 29.59
N ASN A 533 -30.63 18.74 30.74
CA ASN A 533 -31.39 19.26 31.88
C ASN A 533 -32.04 20.62 31.56
N GLY A 534 -31.41 21.44 30.70
CA GLY A 534 -31.96 22.68 30.15
C GLY A 534 -33.18 22.43 29.28
N PHE A 535 -33.03 21.65 28.21
CA PHE A 535 -34.13 21.28 27.31
C PHE A 535 -35.29 20.60 28.06
N PHE A 536 -35.00 19.77 29.06
CA PHE A 536 -36.05 19.12 29.88
C PHE A 536 -36.84 20.11 30.75
N LYS A 537 -36.26 21.26 31.15
CA LYS A 537 -36.96 22.34 31.87
C LYS A 537 -37.76 23.25 30.92
N GLN A 538 -37.47 23.21 29.63
CA GLN A 538 -38.17 23.94 28.56
C GLN A 538 -39.26 23.09 27.90
N ASP A 539 -39.57 21.92 28.49
CA ASP A 539 -40.46 20.88 27.96
C ASP A 539 -40.09 20.35 26.54
N GLU A 540 -38.89 20.64 26.05
CA GLU A 540 -38.32 20.13 24.79
C GLU A 540 -37.81 18.68 24.95
N TYR A 541 -38.69 17.77 25.37
CA TYR A 541 -38.34 16.42 25.80
C TYR A 541 -37.63 15.59 24.72
N LEU A 542 -37.90 15.82 23.43
CA LEU A 542 -37.22 15.10 22.34
C LEU A 542 -35.74 15.47 22.26
N LYS A 543 -35.41 16.77 22.22
CA LYS A 543 -34.01 17.24 22.23
C LYS A 543 -33.30 16.77 23.49
N ALA A 544 -33.95 16.89 24.65
CA ALA A 544 -33.41 16.40 25.93
C ALA A 544 -33.05 14.90 25.86
N ALA A 545 -33.91 14.05 25.28
CA ALA A 545 -33.63 12.62 25.09
C ALA A 545 -32.41 12.39 24.19
N GLU A 546 -32.23 13.19 23.14
CA GLU A 546 -31.07 13.11 22.24
C GLU A 546 -29.78 13.54 22.94
N THR A 547 -29.78 14.65 23.71
CA THR A 547 -28.61 15.12 24.45
C THR A 547 -28.19 14.13 25.55
N TYR A 548 -29.14 13.57 26.32
CA TYR A 548 -28.83 12.53 27.31
C TYR A 548 -28.29 11.24 26.65
N ARG A 549 -28.77 10.89 25.45
CA ARG A 549 -28.26 9.75 24.66
C ARG A 549 -26.83 10.02 24.18
N ALA A 550 -26.49 11.25 23.79
CA ALA A 550 -25.14 11.64 23.43
C ALA A 550 -24.19 11.58 24.64
N ALA A 551 -24.60 12.10 25.81
CA ALA A 551 -23.83 11.96 27.05
C ALA A 551 -23.53 10.49 27.39
N ALA A 552 -24.55 9.61 27.25
CA ALA A 552 -24.42 8.17 27.46
C ALA A 552 -23.60 7.42 26.40
N PHE A 553 -23.25 8.07 25.29
CA PHE A 553 -22.32 7.54 24.28
C PHE A 553 -20.86 7.88 24.63
N LEU A 554 -20.60 9.03 25.26
CA LEU A 554 -19.24 9.52 25.57
C LEU A 554 -18.60 8.91 26.84
N ASP A 555 -19.26 8.96 28.00
CA ASP A 555 -18.77 8.36 29.27
C ASP A 555 -19.63 7.15 29.70
N GLY A 556 -20.21 6.49 28.68
CA GLY A 556 -20.96 5.24 28.80
C GLY A 556 -22.36 5.36 29.42
N PRO A 557 -23.12 4.25 29.46
CA PRO A 557 -24.53 4.24 29.88
C PRO A 557 -24.70 4.28 31.40
N ARG A 558 -24.16 5.33 32.04
CA ARG A 558 -24.21 5.58 33.48
C ARG A 558 -25.65 5.70 34.00
N PRO A 559 -25.91 5.36 35.29
CA PRO A 559 -27.24 5.45 35.88
C PRO A 559 -27.90 6.82 35.71
N VAL A 560 -27.15 7.92 35.89
CA VAL A 560 -27.66 9.30 35.78
C VAL A 560 -28.16 9.63 34.37
N TYR A 561 -27.31 9.48 33.34
CA TYR A 561 -27.69 9.80 31.95
C TYR A 561 -28.86 8.93 31.47
N MET A 562 -28.81 7.62 31.74
CA MET A 562 -29.89 6.69 31.37
C MET A 562 -31.17 6.94 32.18
N SER A 563 -31.07 7.39 33.43
CA SER A 563 -32.21 7.81 34.26
C SER A 563 -32.89 9.05 33.69
N ASN A 564 -32.12 10.06 33.28
CA ASN A 564 -32.67 11.30 32.73
C ASN A 564 -33.23 11.09 31.32
N LEU A 565 -32.56 10.27 30.49
CA LEU A 565 -33.12 9.75 29.24
C LEU A 565 -34.47 9.05 29.46
N ALA A 566 -34.57 8.21 30.51
CA ALA A 566 -35.84 7.57 30.88
C ALA A 566 -36.91 8.56 31.38
N ALA A 567 -36.54 9.77 31.82
CA ALA A 567 -37.50 10.82 32.18
C ALA A 567 -38.05 11.52 30.93
N ALA A 568 -37.18 11.83 29.97
CA ALA A 568 -37.56 12.41 28.69
C ALA A 568 -38.44 11.45 27.87
N LEU A 569 -38.05 10.18 27.77
CA LEU A 569 -38.84 9.14 27.09
C LEU A 569 -40.15 8.80 27.81
N LEU A 570 -40.29 9.10 29.11
CA LEU A 570 -41.55 8.98 29.85
C LEU A 570 -42.53 10.10 29.44
N LYS A 571 -42.03 11.33 29.33
CA LYS A 571 -42.82 12.49 28.88
C LYS A 571 -43.23 12.42 27.40
N LEU A 572 -42.51 11.66 26.59
CA LEU A 572 -42.83 11.37 25.18
C LEU A 572 -43.63 10.07 24.98
N GLU A 573 -44.04 9.38 26.06
CA GLU A 573 -44.74 8.08 26.04
C GLU A 573 -44.03 6.99 25.20
N MET A 574 -42.71 7.08 25.03
CA MET A 574 -41.93 6.15 24.19
C MET A 574 -41.58 4.86 24.95
N TRP A 575 -42.60 4.15 25.44
CA TRP A 575 -42.50 3.01 26.37
C TRP A 575 -41.45 1.97 25.98
N ASN A 576 -41.38 1.61 24.69
CA ASN A 576 -40.41 0.66 24.15
C ASN A 576 -38.95 1.15 24.23
N LEU A 577 -38.69 2.44 24.01
CA LEU A 577 -37.36 3.01 24.17
C LEU A 577 -37.02 3.21 25.66
N LEU A 578 -37.98 3.66 26.46
CA LEU A 578 -37.83 3.81 27.91
C LEU A 578 -37.40 2.47 28.54
N LYS A 579 -38.09 1.36 28.21
CA LYS A 579 -37.72 0.01 28.65
C LYS A 579 -36.27 -0.37 28.30
N ARG A 580 -35.69 0.15 27.21
CA ARG A 580 -34.29 -0.11 26.82
C ARG A 580 -33.25 0.68 27.65
N THR A 581 -33.66 1.67 28.44
CA THR A 581 -32.80 2.35 29.43
C THR A 581 -32.45 1.47 30.64
N THR A 582 -33.05 0.28 30.74
CA THR A 582 -32.69 -0.86 31.63
C THR A 582 -31.20 -1.01 31.93
N ARG A 583 -30.31 -0.65 30.99
CA ARG A 583 -28.85 -0.66 31.16
C ARG A 583 -28.38 0.09 32.42
N ALA A 584 -29.05 1.18 32.84
CA ALA A 584 -28.77 1.89 34.10
C ALA A 584 -28.63 0.93 35.30
N LEU A 585 -29.59 0.01 35.42
CA LEU A 585 -29.73 -0.93 36.54
C LEU A 585 -28.72 -2.09 36.50
N ARG A 586 -27.83 -2.14 35.48
CA ARG A 586 -26.65 -3.01 35.47
C ARG A 586 -25.42 -2.36 36.11
N TYR A 587 -25.39 -1.03 36.20
CA TYR A 587 -24.30 -0.27 36.84
C TYR A 587 -24.67 0.15 38.27
N ASP A 588 -25.93 0.50 38.51
CA ASP A 588 -26.48 0.71 39.85
C ASP A 588 -27.80 -0.05 40.00
N ALA A 589 -27.73 -1.23 40.61
CA ALA A 589 -28.91 -2.05 40.90
C ALA A 589 -29.81 -1.46 42.01
N LYS A 590 -29.40 -0.40 42.70
CA LYS A 590 -30.18 0.33 43.72
C LYS A 590 -30.78 1.65 43.19
N HIS A 591 -30.68 1.95 41.89
CA HIS A 591 -31.18 3.20 41.30
C HIS A 591 -32.72 3.30 41.22
N VAL A 592 -33.39 3.60 42.35
CA VAL A 592 -34.87 3.64 42.50
C VAL A 592 -35.58 4.34 41.33
N LYS A 593 -35.16 5.57 40.98
CA LYS A 593 -35.80 6.37 39.91
C LYS A 593 -35.77 5.69 38.53
N ALA A 594 -34.76 4.86 38.25
CA ALA A 594 -34.68 4.12 36.99
C ALA A 594 -35.51 2.83 37.01
N ARG A 595 -35.59 2.16 38.17
CA ARG A 595 -36.49 1.01 38.38
C ARG A 595 -37.96 1.43 38.30
N TYR A 596 -38.32 2.58 38.88
CA TYR A 596 -39.68 3.12 38.83
C TYR A 596 -40.13 3.42 37.39
N ARG A 597 -39.32 4.19 36.65
CA ARG A 597 -39.60 4.53 35.24
C ARG A 597 -39.71 3.27 34.36
N ARG A 598 -38.91 2.23 34.64
CA ARG A 598 -39.02 0.90 34.00
C ARG A 598 -40.33 0.19 34.34
N ALA A 599 -40.81 0.25 35.59
CA ALA A 599 -42.09 -0.33 35.99
C ALA A 599 -43.26 0.32 35.25
N VAL A 600 -43.29 1.66 35.21
CA VAL A 600 -44.30 2.42 34.45
C VAL A 600 -44.30 2.02 32.97
N ALA A 601 -43.13 1.98 32.31
CA ALA A 601 -43.05 1.52 30.92
C ALA A 601 -43.57 0.08 30.72
N ARG A 602 -43.36 -0.80 31.69
CA ARG A 602 -43.90 -2.16 31.68
C ARG A 602 -45.41 -2.20 31.91
N LYS A 603 -45.99 -1.30 32.72
CA LYS A 603 -47.45 -1.11 32.85
C LYS A 603 -48.06 -0.78 31.49
N HIS A 604 -47.55 0.25 30.79
CA HIS A 604 -48.07 0.66 29.49
C HIS A 604 -47.84 -0.36 28.36
N LEU A 605 -46.81 -1.21 28.46
CA LEU A 605 -46.59 -2.35 27.55
C LEU A 605 -47.38 -3.62 27.94
N GLY A 606 -48.19 -3.59 29.00
CA GLY A 606 -48.97 -4.73 29.48
C GLY A 606 -48.15 -5.87 30.10
N GLU A 607 -46.90 -5.62 30.46
CA GLU A 607 -45.95 -6.54 31.11
C GLU A 607 -46.09 -6.51 32.64
N TYR A 608 -47.33 -6.64 33.14
CA TYR A 608 -47.65 -6.35 34.54
C TYR A 608 -46.82 -7.18 35.53
N ASP A 609 -46.60 -8.48 35.30
CA ASP A 609 -45.76 -9.33 36.17
C ASP A 609 -44.33 -8.78 36.33
N ALA A 610 -43.80 -8.14 35.27
CA ALA A 610 -42.48 -7.56 35.25
C ALA A 610 -42.45 -6.13 35.82
N ALA A 611 -43.59 -5.41 35.82
CA ALA A 611 -43.77 -4.14 36.50
C ALA A 611 -43.92 -4.36 38.03
N LEU A 612 -44.75 -5.32 38.45
CA LEU A 612 -44.91 -5.75 39.85
C LEU A 612 -43.55 -6.08 40.47
N LYS A 613 -42.71 -6.88 39.79
CA LYS A 613 -41.37 -7.25 40.26
C LYS A 613 -40.44 -6.04 40.44
N ASP A 614 -40.58 -4.99 39.62
CA ASP A 614 -39.82 -3.75 39.81
C ASP A 614 -40.34 -2.93 41.00
N LEU A 615 -41.65 -2.85 41.20
CA LEU A 615 -42.27 -2.08 42.28
C LEU A 615 -42.06 -2.73 43.65
N HIS A 616 -42.13 -4.06 43.75
CA HIS A 616 -41.79 -4.80 44.96
C HIS A 616 -40.33 -4.58 45.36
N VAL A 617 -39.38 -4.59 44.41
CA VAL A 617 -37.96 -4.33 44.73
C VAL A 617 -37.72 -2.87 45.13
N ILE A 618 -38.55 -1.91 44.69
CA ILE A 618 -38.52 -0.54 45.25
C ILE A 618 -39.00 -0.55 46.69
N LEU A 619 -40.17 -1.15 46.97
CA LEU A 619 -40.78 -1.16 48.30
C LEU A 619 -39.99 -2.00 49.33
N GLN A 620 -39.19 -2.98 48.89
CA GLN A 620 -38.19 -3.68 49.72
C GLN A 620 -36.99 -2.81 50.10
N MET A 621 -36.66 -1.79 49.29
CA MET A 621 -35.56 -0.86 49.54
C MET A 621 -36.03 0.41 50.27
N ASP A 622 -37.28 0.83 50.02
CA ASP A 622 -37.93 2.02 50.57
C ASP A 622 -39.42 1.71 50.82
N PRO A 623 -39.77 1.15 52.01
CA PRO A 623 -41.16 0.83 52.36
C PRO A 623 -42.07 2.07 52.50
N ALA A 624 -41.49 3.26 52.63
CA ALA A 624 -42.21 4.53 52.74
C ALA A 624 -42.59 5.11 51.36
N ASN A 625 -42.15 4.49 50.25
CA ASN A 625 -42.31 5.04 48.90
C ASN A 625 -43.79 5.09 48.43
N GLY A 626 -44.49 6.18 48.74
CA GLY A 626 -45.90 6.36 48.43
C GLY A 626 -46.23 6.27 46.94
N THR A 627 -45.35 6.77 46.05
CA THR A 627 -45.57 6.70 44.60
C THR A 627 -45.41 5.27 44.07
N ALA A 628 -44.42 4.50 44.53
CA ALA A 628 -44.32 3.08 44.19
C ALA A 628 -45.48 2.24 44.75
N ARG A 629 -46.02 2.58 45.93
CA ARG A 629 -47.22 1.93 46.48
C ARG A 629 -48.48 2.21 45.66
N ALA A 630 -48.69 3.46 45.23
CA ALA A 630 -49.81 3.84 44.36
C ALA A 630 -49.72 3.14 42.98
N GLU A 631 -48.56 3.24 42.32
CA GLU A 631 -48.29 2.58 41.04
C GLU A 631 -48.44 1.05 41.14
N LEU A 632 -48.08 0.43 42.28
CA LEU A 632 -48.32 -1.00 42.53
C LEU A 632 -49.82 -1.33 42.54
N SER A 633 -50.64 -0.53 43.23
CA SER A 633 -52.10 -0.74 43.29
C SER A 633 -52.76 -0.63 41.91
N GLU A 634 -52.30 0.30 41.07
CA GLU A 634 -52.73 0.37 39.67
C GLU A 634 -52.33 -0.89 38.88
N VAL A 635 -51.05 -1.29 38.94
CA VAL A 635 -50.55 -2.45 38.19
C VAL A 635 -51.27 -3.75 38.61
N VAL A 636 -51.57 -3.94 39.90
CA VAL A 636 -52.38 -5.06 40.39
C VAL A 636 -53.78 -5.03 39.78
N THR A 637 -54.41 -3.85 39.74
CA THR A 637 -55.76 -3.66 39.16
C THR A 637 -55.77 -4.00 37.67
N PHE A 638 -54.81 -3.47 36.89
CA PHE A 638 -54.68 -3.78 35.46
C PHE A 638 -54.35 -5.25 35.19
N ALA A 639 -53.54 -5.89 36.05
CA ALA A 639 -53.25 -7.32 35.97
C ALA A 639 -54.50 -8.17 36.20
N ALA A 640 -55.31 -7.85 37.21
CA ALA A 640 -56.56 -8.55 37.50
C ALA A 640 -57.58 -8.38 36.36
N VAL A 641 -57.71 -7.18 35.79
CA VAL A 641 -58.56 -6.92 34.61
C VAL A 641 -58.09 -7.73 33.40
N LYS A 642 -56.78 -7.74 33.09
CA LYS A 642 -56.22 -8.53 31.98
C LYS A 642 -56.41 -10.04 32.18
N LEU A 643 -56.29 -10.54 33.42
CA LEU A 643 -56.55 -11.93 33.75
C LEU A 643 -58.05 -12.28 33.56
N ARG A 644 -58.96 -11.43 34.03
CA ARG A 644 -60.41 -11.60 33.84
C ARG A 644 -60.82 -11.58 32.37
N ILE A 645 -60.29 -10.66 31.57
CA ILE A 645 -60.51 -10.61 30.12
C ILE A 645 -59.97 -11.88 29.45
N ARG A 646 -58.76 -12.33 29.82
CA ARG A 646 -58.17 -13.58 29.29
C ARG A 646 -59.05 -14.79 29.59
N LEU A 647 -59.54 -14.93 30.82
CA LEU A 647 -60.44 -16.01 31.23
C LEU A 647 -61.76 -16.00 30.43
N ILE A 648 -62.36 -14.82 30.24
CA ILE A 648 -63.57 -14.66 29.42
C ILE A 648 -63.29 -15.08 27.96
N MET A 649 -62.23 -14.57 27.34
CA MET A 649 -61.84 -14.93 25.96
C MET A 649 -61.56 -16.44 25.82
N THR A 650 -60.92 -17.07 26.81
CA THR A 650 -60.71 -18.53 26.83
C THR A 650 -62.03 -19.30 26.98
N SER A 651 -63.01 -18.79 27.73
CA SER A 651 -64.34 -19.41 27.81
C SER A 651 -65.18 -19.27 26.53
N MET A 652 -64.99 -18.19 25.78
CA MET A 652 -65.69 -17.93 24.50
C MET A 652 -65.08 -18.67 23.30
N THR A 653 -63.88 -19.23 23.44
CA THR A 653 -63.17 -19.97 22.38
C THR A 653 -63.17 -21.49 22.55
N ALA A 654 -63.86 -21.99 23.58
CA ALA A 654 -64.09 -23.43 23.76
C ALA A 654 -65.22 -23.92 22.82
N PRO A 655 -65.06 -25.05 22.12
CA PRO A 655 -66.11 -25.58 21.24
C PRO A 655 -67.32 -26.08 22.06
N PRO A 656 -68.56 -25.97 21.52
CA PRO A 656 -69.78 -26.29 22.25
C PRO A 656 -70.05 -27.81 22.32
N SER A 657 -69.31 -28.52 23.18
CA SER A 657 -69.47 -29.97 23.37
C SER A 657 -69.38 -30.46 24.82
N SER A 658 -69.86 -29.68 25.79
CA SER A 658 -70.35 -30.23 27.08
C SER A 658 -71.30 -29.25 27.78
N LEU A 659 -72.57 -29.63 27.89
CA LEU A 659 -73.60 -28.86 28.59
C LEU A 659 -73.49 -29.04 30.12
N TRP A 660 -73.49 -27.93 30.86
CA TRP A 660 -73.73 -27.81 32.30
C TRP A 660 -72.82 -28.59 33.29
N ASP A 661 -71.64 -28.06 33.58
CA ASP A 661 -71.04 -28.15 34.94
C ASP A 661 -71.21 -26.81 35.67
N ARG A 662 -72.28 -26.70 36.48
CA ARG A 662 -72.55 -25.50 37.30
C ARG A 662 -71.58 -25.37 38.49
N SER A 663 -70.88 -26.43 38.88
CA SER A 663 -69.95 -26.42 40.00
C SER A 663 -68.70 -25.59 39.67
N ARG A 664 -68.16 -25.71 38.45
CA ARG A 664 -66.98 -24.92 38.03
C ARG A 664 -67.24 -23.42 37.96
N MET A 665 -68.41 -22.98 37.48
CA MET A 665 -68.72 -21.54 37.42
C MET A 665 -68.85 -20.93 38.82
N THR A 666 -69.44 -21.64 39.78
CA THR A 666 -69.58 -21.16 41.17
C THR A 666 -68.25 -21.14 41.92
N THR A 667 -67.33 -22.07 41.66
CA THR A 667 -65.96 -22.02 42.18
C THR A 667 -65.20 -20.81 41.63
N ASN A 668 -65.20 -20.61 40.30
CA ASN A 668 -64.50 -19.47 39.69
C ASN A 668 -65.07 -18.11 40.16
N MET A 669 -66.38 -17.98 40.38
CA MET A 669 -66.97 -16.75 40.94
C MET A 669 -66.61 -16.51 42.42
N LYS A 670 -66.33 -17.56 43.20
CA LYS A 670 -65.77 -17.40 44.57
C LYS A 670 -64.32 -16.92 44.52
N GLU A 671 -63.50 -17.47 43.62
CA GLU A 671 -62.13 -16.98 43.43
C GLU A 671 -62.11 -15.51 42.97
N ILE A 672 -62.92 -15.14 41.98
CA ILE A 672 -63.04 -13.76 41.49
C ILE A 672 -63.38 -12.78 42.62
N ASN A 673 -64.25 -13.14 43.56
CA ASN A 673 -64.60 -12.30 44.70
C ASN A 673 -63.50 -12.28 45.79
N SER A 674 -62.76 -13.37 46.00
CA SER A 674 -61.65 -13.41 46.98
C SER A 674 -60.49 -12.46 46.64
N VAL A 675 -60.28 -12.15 45.36
CA VAL A 675 -59.22 -11.22 44.91
C VAL A 675 -59.50 -9.77 45.32
N GLN A 676 -60.70 -9.42 45.79
CA GLN A 676 -60.99 -8.09 46.34
C GLN A 676 -60.56 -7.91 47.81
N VAL A 677 -60.08 -8.95 48.51
CA VAL A 677 -59.78 -8.90 49.96
C VAL A 677 -58.27 -8.88 50.24
N LEU A 678 -57.55 -7.95 49.59
CA LEU A 678 -56.16 -7.59 49.93
C LEU A 678 -55.91 -6.07 49.77
N GLN A 679 -56.43 -5.30 50.73
CA GLN A 679 -55.98 -3.95 51.07
C GLN A 679 -56.18 -3.69 52.57
N PRO A 680 -55.36 -2.84 53.23
CA PRO A 680 -54.07 -2.30 52.79
C PRO A 680 -52.86 -3.21 53.11
#